data_AF-A0A317NH51-F1
#
_entry.id   AF-A0A317NH51-F1
#
_cell.length_a   1.000
_cell.length_b   1.000
_cell.length_c   1.000
_cell.angle_alpha   90.00
_cell.angle_beta   90.00
_cell.angle_gamma   90.00
#
_symmetry.space_group_name_H-M   'P 1'
#
loop_
_entity.id
_entity.type
_entity.pdbx_description
1 polymer ?
#
loop_
_entity_poly.entity_id
_entity_poly.type
_entity_poly.pdbx_seq_one_letter_code
_entity_poly.pdbx_strand_id
1 'polypeptide(L)'
;MLTDYLLQYPGSTWQQRWEASELNTRSASLTELVENDGPRAHFSQALGALYALRVIKPTLPAFRANRLGKYIEQFVAAEADPALDAYIAAVHATDSTETFKNWAVRDVCTALTVQGIPFLDLTPEAFLHHAQQTRESTSRTGLHLGKYIGHLAWQVMHSIGHFPPATPSTLRGALRSPQLTTAEMVDRNEVTDPAIRQMLIDYLDRRALDIKYATLTVVGTNIVRFFWKAIERINPEQTDLRLSEDVYRQWRATLAFREDGTPRSDPWNILTMVQALYYDIQTWAVDEPERWAVWSAPCPIPRSEMRQFAKHKRRAQEKTHHQIRTLQPLLPVLVDYVDKRNEHWRGVLERASAAGHGEDFTYEGHRYTRIITRGDSRLIADGDQPRVHVRSPRFGRTVDVAVYEDAAFWMWAIIETLRHSGLRIEELTELSQLSVRQYRRPNGEVIALLVVAPSKTDRERVIPMSAELFHVVACILRRITTGNTSVPLATRYDDYDRTTSEPQPFLFQRRIGQRLEVMTTGAIGTSIRAVCKDLAQVDPRFAGIHFRPHDFRRLFATDLVNNGLPIHIGAALLGHLDLDTTRGYVAVFEEDVTRHYQAHLQRRRALRPTEEYRPVTDQEWAEFEEHFDKRKVELGSCGRPYATPCGHEHACIRCSMLHVAPTMITRLTDIETDLIERRQRAHNEGWLGEIEGIDLTLTFLRDKRDAASRLASRTISLGTPGLPHRTKGH
;
A
#
# COMPACT_ATOMS: atom_id res chain seq x y z
N MET A 1 19.99 -42.28 41.03
CA MET A 1 18.57 -41.90 40.93
C MET A 1 18.15 -41.65 39.47
N LEU A 2 18.78 -40.76 38.70
CA LEU A 2 18.60 -40.70 37.23
C LEU A 2 19.18 -41.93 36.51
N THR A 3 20.39 -42.33 36.89
CA THR A 3 21.05 -43.55 36.41
C THR A 3 20.22 -44.80 36.74
N ASP A 4 19.68 -44.90 37.96
CA ASP A 4 18.82 -46.00 38.39
C ASP A 4 17.51 -46.10 37.58
N TYR A 5 16.96 -44.95 37.16
CA TYR A 5 15.83 -44.90 36.24
C TYR A 5 16.22 -45.44 34.85
N LEU A 6 17.35 -44.99 34.30
CA LEU A 6 17.84 -45.46 33.00
C LEU A 6 18.25 -46.94 32.99
N LEU A 7 18.64 -47.50 34.14
CA LEU A 7 18.94 -48.93 34.26
C LEU A 7 17.73 -49.85 33.96
N GLN A 8 16.51 -49.32 34.08
CA GLN A 8 15.26 -50.05 33.79
C GLN A 8 15.02 -50.24 32.28
N TYR A 9 15.75 -49.51 31.43
CA TYR A 9 15.62 -49.55 29.98
C TYR A 9 16.74 -50.37 29.33
N PRO A 10 16.48 -51.04 28.19
CA PRO A 10 17.50 -51.83 27.50
C PRO A 10 18.61 -50.96 26.90
N GLY A 11 19.85 -51.46 26.89
CA GLY A 11 20.99 -50.79 26.28
C GLY A 11 22.32 -51.09 26.98
N SER A 12 23.41 -51.11 26.21
CA SER A 12 24.79 -51.29 26.68
C SER A 12 25.45 -49.97 27.08
N THR A 13 24.96 -48.84 26.56
CA THR A 13 25.45 -47.49 26.88
C THR A 13 24.36 -46.63 27.54
N TRP A 14 24.76 -45.57 28.24
CA TRP A 14 23.79 -44.59 28.79
C TRP A 14 22.96 -43.93 27.69
N GLN A 15 23.54 -43.69 26.50
CA GLN A 15 22.82 -43.17 25.34
C GLN A 15 21.74 -44.13 24.84
N GLN A 16 22.06 -45.42 24.69
CA GLN A 16 21.06 -46.41 24.24
C GLN A 16 19.89 -46.54 25.22
N ARG A 17 20.20 -46.51 26.53
CA ARG A 17 19.17 -46.53 27.57
C ARG A 17 18.31 -45.27 27.57
N TRP A 18 18.92 -44.12 27.29
CA TRP A 18 18.22 -42.85 27.12
C TRP A 18 17.27 -42.88 25.91
N GLU A 19 17.76 -43.35 24.76
CA GLU A 19 16.96 -43.47 23.53
C GLU A 19 15.78 -44.43 23.68
N ALA A 20 15.97 -45.53 24.41
CA ALA A 20 14.90 -46.47 24.75
C ALA A 20 13.92 -45.93 25.82
N SER A 21 14.27 -44.84 26.51
CA SER A 21 13.44 -44.25 27.56
C SER A 21 12.38 -43.30 27.01
N GLU A 22 11.27 -43.19 27.75
CA GLU A 22 10.22 -42.22 27.44
C GLU A 22 10.70 -40.75 27.56
N LEU A 23 11.82 -40.51 28.24
CA LEU A 23 12.40 -39.18 28.44
C LEU A 23 12.93 -38.55 27.15
N ASN A 24 13.28 -39.38 26.16
CA ASN A 24 13.76 -38.91 24.88
C ASN A 24 12.64 -38.70 23.84
N THR A 25 11.48 -39.34 24.06
CA THR A 25 10.37 -39.44 23.09
C THR A 25 9.11 -38.68 23.50
N ARG A 26 8.80 -38.54 24.80
CA ARG A 26 7.74 -37.66 25.30
C ARG A 26 8.33 -36.28 25.58
N SER A 27 7.65 -35.23 25.15
CA SER A 27 7.90 -33.84 25.60
C SER A 27 7.56 -33.61 27.08
N ALA A 28 7.45 -34.67 27.88
CA ALA A 28 7.17 -34.61 29.31
C ALA A 28 8.42 -34.15 30.04
N SER A 29 8.28 -33.17 30.92
CA SER A 29 9.39 -32.72 31.76
C SER A 29 9.73 -33.81 32.79
N LEU A 30 11.01 -34.04 33.11
CA LEU A 30 11.35 -35.01 34.17
C LEU A 30 10.72 -34.67 35.53
N THR A 31 10.29 -33.42 35.71
CA THR A 31 9.53 -32.97 36.87
C THR A 31 8.15 -33.60 37.00
N GLU A 32 7.57 -34.12 35.91
CA GLU A 32 6.31 -34.90 35.92
C GLU A 32 6.51 -36.34 36.43
N LEU A 33 7.75 -36.82 36.50
CA LEU A 33 8.09 -38.18 36.94
C LEU A 33 8.58 -38.25 38.38
N VAL A 34 8.71 -37.10 39.06
CA VAL A 34 9.21 -37.00 40.44
C VAL A 34 8.21 -36.22 41.28
N GLU A 35 7.62 -36.83 42.30
CA GLU A 35 6.53 -36.24 43.10
C GLU A 35 7.00 -35.14 44.09
N ASN A 36 8.29 -35.09 44.45
CA ASN A 36 8.83 -34.20 45.50
C ASN A 36 9.79 -33.09 44.98
N ASP A 37 9.70 -31.88 45.54
CA ASP A 37 10.47 -30.69 45.07
C ASP A 37 11.97 -30.69 45.35
N GLY A 38 12.44 -31.26 46.46
CA GLY A 38 13.87 -31.35 46.80
C GLY A 38 14.70 -32.20 45.81
N PRO A 39 14.27 -33.43 45.51
CA PRO A 39 14.91 -34.28 44.49
C PRO A 39 14.94 -33.62 43.10
N ARG A 40 13.88 -32.90 42.69
CA ARG A 40 13.79 -32.28 41.34
C ARG A 40 14.98 -31.39 40.97
N ALA A 41 15.49 -30.60 41.92
CA ALA A 41 16.63 -29.70 41.67
C ALA A 41 17.94 -30.46 41.45
N HIS A 42 18.24 -31.45 42.31
CA HIS A 42 19.43 -32.29 42.18
C HIS A 42 19.41 -33.12 40.89
N PHE A 43 18.24 -33.61 40.47
CA PHE A 43 18.08 -34.33 39.21
C PHE A 43 18.29 -33.45 37.98
N SER A 44 17.73 -32.24 37.97
CA SER A 44 17.92 -31.30 36.86
C SER A 44 19.40 -30.92 36.69
N GLN A 45 20.13 -30.82 37.80
CA GLN A 45 21.56 -30.54 37.79
C GLN A 45 22.38 -31.74 37.30
N ALA A 46 22.03 -32.98 37.71
CA ALA A 46 22.69 -34.20 37.25
C ALA A 46 22.45 -34.47 35.76
N LEU A 47 21.22 -34.28 35.29
CA LEU A 47 20.88 -34.37 33.88
C LEU A 47 21.62 -33.31 33.06
N GLY A 48 21.65 -32.07 33.56
CA GLY A 48 22.43 -30.99 32.96
C GLY A 48 23.92 -31.34 32.81
N ALA A 49 24.51 -31.98 33.82
CA ALA A 49 25.90 -32.44 33.76
C ALA A 49 26.11 -33.57 32.73
N LEU A 50 25.19 -34.53 32.63
CA LEU A 50 25.26 -35.62 31.62
C LEU A 50 25.13 -35.10 30.19
N TYR A 51 24.28 -34.09 29.98
CA TYR A 51 24.18 -33.39 28.70
C TYR A 51 25.43 -32.56 28.42
N ALA A 52 25.94 -31.83 29.42
CA ALA A 52 27.13 -30.99 29.30
C ALA A 52 28.37 -31.80 28.90
N LEU A 53 28.56 -32.98 29.51
CA LEU A 53 29.63 -33.92 29.18
C LEU A 53 29.34 -34.75 27.91
N ARG A 54 28.19 -34.53 27.25
CA ARG A 54 27.67 -35.31 26.12
C ARG A 54 27.69 -36.84 26.35
N VAL A 55 27.60 -37.29 27.61
CA VAL A 55 27.40 -38.70 27.97
C VAL A 55 26.02 -39.17 27.47
N ILE A 56 25.05 -38.24 27.51
CA ILE A 56 23.75 -38.38 26.86
C ILE A 56 23.56 -37.18 25.91
N LYS A 57 23.20 -37.48 24.67
CA LYS A 57 22.76 -36.55 23.63
C LYS A 57 21.24 -36.58 23.54
N PRO A 58 20.53 -35.55 24.07
CA PRO A 58 19.08 -35.51 24.02
C PRO A 58 18.58 -35.02 22.66
N THR A 59 17.35 -35.38 22.31
CA THR A 59 16.61 -34.67 21.26
C THR A 59 16.30 -33.23 21.71
N LEU A 60 16.10 -32.30 20.76
CA LEU A 60 15.75 -30.92 21.09
C LEU A 60 14.48 -30.80 21.96
N PRO A 61 13.38 -31.54 21.69
CA PRO A 61 12.21 -31.54 22.56
C PRO A 61 12.53 -32.00 23.99
N ALA A 62 13.31 -33.08 24.13
CA ALA A 62 13.70 -33.62 25.44
C ALA A 62 14.58 -32.64 26.23
N PHE A 63 15.51 -31.94 25.56
CA PHE A 63 16.29 -30.89 26.20
C PHE A 63 15.39 -29.75 26.72
N ARG A 64 14.48 -29.26 25.88
CA ARG A 64 13.62 -28.11 26.19
C ARG A 64 12.50 -28.42 27.19
N ALA A 65 12.12 -29.69 27.34
CA ALA A 65 11.19 -30.13 28.38
C ALA A 65 11.77 -29.94 29.79
N ASN A 66 13.10 -29.80 29.93
CA ASN A 66 13.78 -29.74 31.23
C ASN A 66 14.29 -28.33 31.58
N ARG A 67 14.12 -27.93 32.85
CA ARG A 67 14.62 -26.65 33.37
C ARG A 67 16.03 -26.79 33.93
N LEU A 68 17.03 -26.64 33.06
CA LEU A 68 18.45 -26.77 33.41
C LEU A 68 19.03 -25.41 33.83
N GLY A 69 19.03 -25.12 35.13
CA GLY A 69 19.40 -23.80 35.68
C GLY A 69 20.87 -23.41 35.51
N LYS A 70 21.81 -24.31 35.82
CA LYS A 70 23.27 -24.09 35.74
C LYS A 70 23.91 -24.65 34.46
N TYR A 71 23.10 -24.90 33.44
CA TYR A 71 23.54 -25.66 32.28
C TYR A 71 24.69 -25.01 31.53
N ILE A 72 24.61 -23.71 31.30
CA ILE A 72 25.59 -22.96 30.50
C ILE A 72 26.96 -23.03 31.20
N GLU A 73 26.99 -22.76 32.51
CA GLU A 73 28.21 -22.85 33.33
C GLU A 73 28.84 -24.25 33.26
N GLN A 74 28.01 -25.30 33.39
CA GLN A 74 28.46 -26.69 33.30
C GLN A 74 28.97 -27.06 31.91
N PHE A 75 28.26 -26.66 30.85
CA PHE A 75 28.61 -26.96 29.47
C PHE A 75 29.92 -26.27 29.07
N VAL A 76 30.05 -24.96 29.33
CA VAL A 76 31.26 -24.21 28.97
C VAL A 76 32.49 -24.77 29.70
N ALA A 77 32.36 -25.09 30.99
CA ALA A 77 33.43 -25.71 31.75
C ALA A 77 33.79 -27.13 31.27
N ALA A 78 32.81 -27.91 30.81
CA ALA A 78 33.01 -29.25 30.28
C ALA A 78 33.62 -29.25 28.87
N GLU A 79 33.21 -28.31 28.01
CA GLU A 79 33.69 -28.18 26.64
C GLU A 79 35.14 -27.68 26.59
N ALA A 80 35.48 -26.74 27.48
CA ALA A 80 36.81 -26.13 27.56
C ALA A 80 37.36 -25.67 26.20
N ASP A 81 36.49 -25.08 25.36
CA ASP A 81 36.79 -24.65 23.99
C ASP A 81 37.05 -23.12 23.94
N PRO A 82 38.29 -22.68 23.64
CA PRO A 82 38.63 -21.26 23.55
C PRO A 82 37.82 -20.49 22.50
N ALA A 83 37.36 -21.15 21.42
CA ALA A 83 36.54 -20.51 20.39
C ALA A 83 35.12 -20.21 20.91
N LEU A 84 34.57 -21.11 21.72
CA LEU A 84 33.30 -20.88 22.41
C LEU A 84 33.41 -19.73 23.43
N ASP A 85 34.50 -19.67 24.18
CA ASP A 85 34.77 -18.57 25.13
C ASP A 85 34.86 -17.21 24.41
N ALA A 86 35.56 -17.17 23.27
CA ALA A 86 35.65 -15.97 22.43
C ALA A 86 34.26 -15.54 21.91
N TYR A 87 33.42 -16.48 21.48
CA TYR A 87 32.04 -16.20 21.10
C TYR A 87 31.22 -15.63 22.27
N ILE A 88 31.32 -16.21 23.47
CA ILE A 88 30.61 -15.74 24.67
C ILE A 88 31.05 -14.32 25.02
N ALA A 89 32.36 -14.04 25.02
CA ALA A 89 32.88 -12.70 25.23
C ALA A 89 32.33 -11.70 24.20
N ALA A 90 32.28 -12.08 22.93
CA ALA A 90 31.71 -11.26 21.86
C ALA A 90 30.21 -11.00 22.05
N VAL A 91 29.43 -11.98 22.51
CA VAL A 91 28.01 -11.80 22.89
C VAL A 91 27.88 -10.76 24.00
N HIS A 92 28.69 -10.86 25.06
CA HIS A 92 28.63 -9.93 26.19
C HIS A 92 29.05 -8.50 25.81
N ALA A 93 29.92 -8.33 24.81
CA ALA A 93 30.33 -7.04 24.28
C ALA A 93 29.25 -6.32 23.44
N THR A 94 28.17 -6.98 23.05
CA THR A 94 27.11 -6.38 22.24
C THR A 94 26.24 -5.35 23.00
N ASP A 95 25.74 -4.35 22.29
CA ASP A 95 24.66 -3.44 22.75
C ASP A 95 23.30 -4.15 22.68
N SER A 96 23.12 -5.15 23.53
CA SER A 96 21.88 -5.92 23.69
C SER A 96 21.58 -6.15 25.16
N THR A 97 20.30 -6.32 25.50
CA THR A 97 19.92 -6.59 26.89
C THR A 97 20.48 -7.92 27.35
N GLU A 98 20.76 -8.03 28.65
CA GLU A 98 21.33 -9.24 29.27
C GLU A 98 20.44 -10.47 29.05
N THR A 99 19.12 -10.28 28.93
CA THR A 99 18.20 -11.36 28.55
C THR A 99 18.55 -11.94 27.18
N PHE A 100 18.77 -11.12 26.15
CA PHE A 100 19.09 -11.63 24.81
C PHE A 100 20.49 -12.28 24.76
N LYS A 101 21.46 -11.73 25.51
CA LYS A 101 22.82 -12.29 25.63
C LYS A 101 22.76 -13.71 26.19
N ASN A 102 22.07 -13.89 27.32
CA ASN A 102 21.89 -15.21 27.95
C ASN A 102 21.19 -16.22 27.01
N TRP A 103 20.18 -15.78 26.25
CA TRP A 103 19.53 -16.64 25.26
C TRP A 103 20.44 -17.01 24.10
N ALA A 104 21.27 -16.09 23.61
CA ALA A 104 22.21 -16.38 22.52
C ALA A 104 23.25 -17.43 22.91
N VAL A 105 23.82 -17.32 24.11
CA VAL A 105 24.75 -18.33 24.64
C VAL A 105 24.02 -19.66 24.83
N ARG A 106 22.83 -19.63 25.43
CA ARG A 106 22.03 -20.83 25.65
C ARG A 106 21.68 -21.56 24.36
N ASP A 107 21.28 -20.85 23.31
CA ASP A 107 20.89 -21.43 22.03
C ASP A 107 22.09 -22.14 21.37
N VAL A 108 23.28 -21.52 21.40
CA VAL A 108 24.51 -22.15 20.90
C VAL A 108 24.86 -23.39 21.72
N CYS A 109 24.97 -23.30 23.05
CA CYS A 109 25.26 -24.47 23.89
C CYS A 109 24.23 -25.60 23.66
N THR A 110 22.94 -25.25 23.52
CA THR A 110 21.89 -26.23 23.22
C THR A 110 22.10 -26.88 21.87
N ALA A 111 22.43 -26.11 20.82
CA ALA A 111 22.70 -26.63 19.48
C ALA A 111 23.90 -27.61 19.50
N LEU A 112 25.02 -27.21 20.12
CA LEU A 112 26.22 -28.05 20.24
C LEU A 112 25.96 -29.36 20.98
N THR A 113 25.08 -29.32 21.97
CA THR A 113 24.69 -30.50 22.76
C THR A 113 23.79 -31.44 21.96
N VAL A 114 22.69 -30.92 21.42
CA VAL A 114 21.69 -31.71 20.68
C VAL A 114 22.25 -32.26 19.37
N GLN A 115 23.22 -31.57 18.77
CA GLN A 115 23.88 -32.03 17.55
C GLN A 115 25.15 -32.85 17.84
N GLY A 116 25.70 -32.75 19.06
CA GLY A 116 26.89 -33.50 19.47
C GLY A 116 28.14 -33.08 18.70
N ILE A 117 28.29 -31.78 18.44
CA ILE A 117 29.38 -31.18 17.66
C ILE A 117 30.12 -30.14 18.49
N PRO A 118 31.44 -29.93 18.28
CA PRO A 118 32.18 -28.83 18.88
C PRO A 118 31.76 -27.48 18.26
N PHE A 119 32.15 -26.36 18.90
CA PHE A 119 31.78 -25.03 18.39
C PHE A 119 32.32 -24.76 16.99
N LEU A 120 33.55 -25.22 16.69
CA LEU A 120 34.17 -25.08 15.37
C LEU A 120 33.34 -25.67 14.23
N ASP A 121 32.61 -26.76 14.49
CA ASP A 121 31.80 -27.48 13.50
C ASP A 121 30.36 -26.95 13.41
N LEU A 122 30.00 -25.92 14.20
CA LEU A 122 28.68 -25.31 14.14
C LEU A 122 28.55 -24.45 12.88
N THR A 123 28.18 -25.06 11.77
CA THR A 123 27.98 -24.39 10.48
C THR A 123 26.70 -23.54 10.45
N PRO A 124 26.57 -22.60 9.48
CA PRO A 124 25.32 -21.86 9.27
C PRO A 124 24.10 -22.77 9.12
N GLU A 125 24.22 -23.86 8.36
CA GLU A 125 23.15 -24.82 8.10
C GLU A 125 22.76 -25.58 9.38
N ALA A 126 23.76 -26.00 10.15
CA ALA A 126 23.58 -26.68 11.43
C ALA A 126 22.82 -25.81 12.43
N PHE A 127 23.22 -24.54 12.56
CA PHE A 127 22.54 -23.61 13.46
C PHE A 127 21.16 -23.16 12.93
N LEU A 128 21.01 -23.02 11.61
CA LEU A 128 19.72 -22.74 10.97
C LEU A 128 18.71 -23.87 11.25
N HIS A 129 19.15 -25.12 11.14
CA HIS A 129 18.35 -26.29 11.48
C HIS A 129 17.88 -26.25 12.94
N HIS A 130 18.79 -25.99 13.88
CA HIS A 130 18.45 -25.80 15.29
C HIS A 130 17.40 -24.69 15.50
N ALA A 131 17.61 -23.54 14.87
CA ALA A 131 16.69 -22.42 14.97
C ALA A 131 15.30 -22.75 14.40
N GLN A 132 15.21 -23.48 13.28
CA GLN A 132 13.95 -23.91 12.68
C GLN A 132 13.19 -24.87 13.59
N GLN A 133 13.82 -25.96 14.05
CA GLN A 133 13.19 -26.93 14.94
C GLN A 133 12.73 -26.30 16.27
N THR A 134 13.51 -25.36 16.79
CA THR A 134 13.12 -24.65 18.02
C THR A 134 11.88 -23.79 17.82
N ARG A 135 11.69 -23.23 16.62
CA ARG A 135 10.54 -22.38 16.28
C ARG A 135 9.27 -23.18 16.03
N GLU A 136 9.35 -24.45 15.62
CA GLU A 136 8.19 -25.35 15.46
C GLU A 136 7.53 -25.67 16.81
N SER A 137 8.34 -25.82 17.86
CA SER A 137 7.87 -26.18 19.21
C SER A 137 7.55 -24.97 20.13
N THR A 138 7.72 -23.74 19.65
CA THR A 138 7.57 -22.52 20.47
C THR A 138 6.38 -21.67 20.00
N SER A 139 5.48 -21.31 20.93
CA SER A 139 4.34 -20.43 20.61
C SER A 139 4.77 -19.10 19.99
N ARG A 140 4.14 -18.74 18.86
CA ARG A 140 4.40 -17.53 18.08
C ARG A 140 3.48 -16.35 18.42
N THR A 141 2.62 -16.48 19.42
CA THR A 141 1.71 -15.40 19.87
C THR A 141 2.34 -14.62 21.02
N GLY A 142 2.00 -13.33 21.20
CA GLY A 142 2.47 -12.47 22.32
C GLY A 142 3.91 -11.90 22.24
N LEU A 143 4.32 -11.18 23.30
CA LEU A 143 5.67 -10.60 23.53
C LEU A 143 6.69 -11.67 23.99
N HIS A 144 6.62 -12.88 23.44
CA HIS A 144 7.48 -13.98 23.88
C HIS A 144 8.88 -13.87 23.25
N LEU A 145 9.91 -13.94 24.09
CA LEU A 145 11.34 -14.04 23.71
C LEU A 145 11.61 -15.18 22.73
N GLY A 146 10.75 -16.21 22.74
CA GLY A 146 10.79 -17.35 21.82
C GLY A 146 10.75 -16.99 20.32
N LYS A 147 10.30 -15.79 19.96
CA LYS A 147 10.34 -15.29 18.57
C LYS A 147 11.75 -14.96 18.08
N TYR A 148 12.65 -14.66 19.01
CA TYR A 148 14.00 -14.13 18.75
C TYR A 148 15.12 -15.15 18.98
N ILE A 149 14.75 -16.42 19.21
CA ILE A 149 15.67 -17.55 19.34
C ILE A 149 16.67 -17.57 18.18
N GLY A 150 17.95 -17.68 18.50
CA GLY A 150 19.07 -17.78 17.59
C GLY A 150 19.48 -16.50 16.86
N HIS A 151 18.71 -15.39 16.96
CA HIS A 151 19.00 -14.20 16.14
C HIS A 151 20.30 -13.49 16.54
N LEU A 152 20.61 -13.39 17.84
CA LEU A 152 21.80 -12.69 18.34
C LEU A 152 23.01 -13.60 18.18
N ALA A 153 22.84 -14.89 18.49
CA ALA A 153 23.85 -15.91 18.25
C ALA A 153 24.35 -15.92 16.80
N TRP A 154 23.42 -15.97 15.84
CA TRP A 154 23.76 -15.92 14.41
C TRP A 154 24.56 -14.67 14.05
N GLN A 155 24.09 -13.50 14.51
CA GLN A 155 24.74 -12.23 14.19
C GLN A 155 26.15 -12.16 14.78
N VAL A 156 26.33 -12.61 16.02
CA VAL A 156 27.65 -12.62 16.66
C VAL A 156 28.58 -13.60 15.94
N MET A 157 28.15 -14.83 15.68
CA MET A 157 28.93 -15.81 14.90
C MET A 157 29.34 -15.29 13.52
N HIS A 158 28.44 -14.59 12.82
CA HIS A 158 28.81 -13.93 11.57
C HIS A 158 29.82 -12.79 11.78
N SER A 159 29.62 -11.93 12.80
CA SER A 159 30.48 -10.76 13.05
C SER A 159 31.91 -11.10 13.46
N ILE A 160 32.10 -12.22 14.17
CA ILE A 160 33.44 -12.71 14.58
C ILE A 160 34.11 -13.57 13.50
N GLY A 161 33.47 -13.74 12.33
CA GLY A 161 34.00 -14.54 11.22
C GLY A 161 33.87 -16.05 11.39
N HIS A 162 33.07 -16.53 12.34
CA HIS A 162 32.77 -17.96 12.50
C HIS A 162 31.95 -18.49 11.32
N PHE A 163 30.98 -17.70 10.85
CA PHE A 163 30.28 -17.99 9.59
C PHE A 163 31.02 -17.37 8.39
N PRO A 164 31.06 -18.05 7.23
CA PRO A 164 31.65 -17.50 6.01
C PRO A 164 30.99 -16.18 5.59
N PRO A 165 31.71 -15.24 4.96
CA PRO A 165 31.16 -13.95 4.51
C PRO A 165 29.99 -14.06 3.50
N ALA A 166 29.88 -15.19 2.80
CA ALA A 166 28.75 -15.47 1.89
C ALA A 166 27.44 -15.77 2.63
N THR A 167 27.51 -16.10 3.93
CA THR A 167 26.36 -16.37 4.77
C THR A 167 25.59 -15.07 5.00
N PRO A 168 24.24 -15.06 4.94
CA PRO A 168 23.48 -13.89 5.33
C PRO A 168 23.89 -13.43 6.74
N SER A 169 24.15 -12.14 6.92
CA SER A 169 24.59 -11.57 8.22
C SER A 169 23.58 -11.71 9.35
N THR A 170 22.38 -12.24 9.06
CA THR A 170 21.28 -12.39 10.01
C THR A 170 20.53 -13.71 9.81
N LEU A 171 20.09 -14.31 10.91
CA LEU A 171 19.21 -15.49 10.88
C LEU A 171 17.89 -15.17 10.17
N ARG A 172 17.37 -13.95 10.29
CA ARG A 172 16.18 -13.52 9.56
C ARG A 172 16.39 -13.55 8.05
N GLY A 173 17.57 -13.11 7.58
CA GLY A 173 18.00 -13.21 6.19
C GLY A 173 18.07 -14.67 5.73
N ALA A 174 18.70 -15.54 6.53
CA ALA A 174 18.79 -16.97 6.23
C ALA A 174 17.44 -17.70 6.24
N LEU A 175 16.48 -17.26 7.06
CA LEU A 175 15.13 -17.83 7.11
C LEU A 175 14.21 -17.34 5.96
N ARG A 176 14.58 -16.31 5.23
CA ARG A 176 13.79 -15.81 4.10
C ARG A 176 14.07 -16.68 2.88
N SER A 177 13.02 -17.10 2.20
CA SER A 177 13.16 -17.78 0.92
C SER A 177 13.82 -16.83 -0.08
N PRO A 178 14.85 -17.27 -0.82
CA PRO A 178 15.45 -16.44 -1.86
C PRO A 178 14.46 -16.15 -3.00
N GLN A 179 14.89 -15.32 -3.94
CA GLN A 179 14.28 -15.29 -5.26
C GLN A 179 14.40 -16.68 -5.89
N LEU A 180 13.30 -17.15 -6.50
CA LEU A 180 13.31 -18.36 -7.30
C LEU A 180 13.85 -18.03 -8.68
N THR A 181 14.72 -18.88 -9.20
CA THR A 181 15.02 -18.92 -10.63
C THR A 181 13.75 -19.26 -11.41
N THR A 182 13.71 -18.90 -12.69
CA THR A 182 12.59 -19.25 -13.59
C THR A 182 12.36 -20.77 -13.65
N ALA A 183 13.44 -21.56 -13.66
CA ALA A 183 13.41 -23.01 -13.53
C ALA A 183 12.69 -23.44 -12.24
N GLU A 184 13.10 -22.95 -11.07
CA GLU A 184 12.44 -23.27 -9.79
C GLU A 184 10.98 -22.78 -9.74
N MET A 185 10.65 -21.66 -10.39
CA MET A 185 9.27 -21.16 -10.50
C MET A 185 8.37 -22.12 -11.28
N VAL A 186 8.93 -22.83 -12.28
CA VAL A 186 8.24 -23.86 -13.06
C VAL A 186 8.22 -25.18 -12.29
N ASP A 187 9.36 -25.61 -11.76
CA ASP A 187 9.58 -26.92 -11.11
C ASP A 187 8.73 -27.12 -9.87
N ARG A 188 8.49 -26.07 -9.09
CA ARG A 188 7.59 -26.13 -7.92
C ARG A 188 6.14 -26.55 -8.27
N ASN A 189 5.77 -26.49 -9.54
CA ASN A 189 4.46 -26.92 -10.02
C ASN A 189 4.50 -28.30 -10.65
N GLU A 190 5.68 -28.94 -10.79
CA GLU A 190 5.87 -30.31 -11.27
C GLU A 190 5.38 -30.56 -12.72
N VAL A 191 5.60 -29.62 -13.65
CA VAL A 191 5.17 -29.74 -15.08
C VAL A 191 5.65 -31.07 -15.67
N THR A 192 4.71 -31.84 -16.25
CA THR A 192 4.96 -33.26 -16.59
C THR A 192 5.71 -33.39 -17.91
N ASP A 193 5.29 -32.64 -18.93
CA ASP A 193 5.92 -32.66 -20.24
C ASP A 193 7.25 -31.87 -20.22
N PRO A 194 8.41 -32.51 -20.51
CA PRO A 194 9.71 -31.85 -20.47
C PRO A 194 9.88 -30.73 -21.50
N ALA A 195 9.26 -30.84 -22.67
CA ALA A 195 9.36 -29.84 -23.73
C ALA A 195 8.55 -28.59 -23.38
N ILE A 196 7.33 -28.76 -22.84
CA ILE A 196 6.55 -27.62 -22.33
C ILE A 196 7.22 -26.99 -21.11
N ARG A 197 7.76 -27.81 -20.20
CA ARG A 197 8.53 -27.31 -19.07
C ARG A 197 9.64 -26.37 -19.56
N GLN A 198 10.43 -26.79 -20.55
CA GLN A 198 11.50 -25.95 -21.09
C GLN A 198 10.96 -24.69 -21.77
N MET A 199 9.88 -24.78 -22.55
CA MET A 199 9.25 -23.60 -23.17
C MET A 199 8.79 -22.57 -22.14
N LEU A 200 8.21 -23.01 -21.02
CA LEU A 200 7.77 -22.12 -19.95
C LEU A 200 8.96 -21.44 -19.24
N ILE A 201 10.06 -22.15 -19.04
CA ILE A 201 11.31 -21.58 -18.50
C ILE A 201 11.84 -20.52 -19.46
N ASP A 202 11.99 -20.85 -20.73
CA ASP A 202 12.47 -19.95 -21.78
C ASP A 202 11.60 -18.68 -21.89
N TYR A 203 10.27 -18.84 -21.81
CA TYR A 203 9.33 -17.72 -21.83
C TYR A 203 9.57 -16.80 -20.63
N LEU A 204 9.65 -17.37 -19.42
CA LEU A 204 9.87 -16.59 -18.20
C LEU A 204 11.26 -15.93 -18.19
N ASP A 205 12.30 -16.59 -18.69
CA ASP A 205 13.65 -16.03 -18.81
C ASP A 205 13.66 -14.79 -19.71
N ARG A 206 13.00 -14.87 -20.87
CA ARG A 206 12.89 -13.72 -21.76
C ARG A 206 12.10 -12.58 -21.10
N ARG A 207 10.99 -12.89 -20.43
CA ARG A 207 10.19 -11.88 -19.73
C ARG A 207 10.93 -11.26 -18.55
N ALA A 208 11.80 -12.00 -17.87
CA ALA A 208 12.56 -11.53 -16.71
C ALA A 208 13.50 -10.35 -17.03
N LEU A 209 13.90 -10.19 -18.30
CA LEU A 209 14.73 -9.07 -18.75
C LEU A 209 13.97 -7.72 -18.74
N ASP A 210 12.65 -7.76 -18.93
CA ASP A 210 11.82 -6.56 -19.13
C ASP A 210 11.00 -6.18 -17.88
N ILE A 211 10.87 -7.09 -16.90
CA ILE A 211 9.95 -6.91 -15.76
C ILE A 211 10.63 -7.20 -14.43
N LYS A 212 10.17 -6.51 -13.38
CA LYS A 212 10.60 -6.76 -12.00
C LYS A 212 10.23 -8.17 -11.53
N TYR A 213 11.03 -8.72 -10.61
CA TYR A 213 10.85 -10.07 -10.04
C TYR A 213 9.45 -10.29 -9.46
N ALA A 214 8.88 -9.27 -8.79
CA ALA A 214 7.52 -9.31 -8.27
C ALA A 214 6.47 -9.62 -9.36
N THR A 215 6.58 -8.95 -10.51
CA THR A 215 5.69 -9.15 -11.66
C THR A 215 5.95 -10.51 -12.30
N LEU A 216 7.22 -10.89 -12.46
CA LEU A 216 7.61 -12.19 -13.00
C LEU A 216 7.02 -13.34 -12.18
N THR A 217 7.06 -13.24 -10.86
CA THR A 217 6.46 -14.25 -9.96
C THR A 217 4.95 -14.40 -10.18
N VAL A 218 4.23 -13.29 -10.43
CA VAL A 218 2.80 -13.33 -10.74
C VAL A 218 2.57 -13.95 -12.12
N VAL A 219 3.36 -13.58 -13.13
CA VAL A 219 3.29 -14.15 -14.48
C VAL A 219 3.54 -15.66 -14.44
N GLY A 220 4.63 -16.11 -13.82
CA GLY A 220 4.95 -17.53 -13.67
C GLY A 220 3.88 -18.29 -12.88
N THR A 221 3.32 -17.71 -11.82
CA THR A 221 2.22 -18.36 -11.08
C THR A 221 0.96 -18.48 -11.95
N ASN A 222 0.58 -17.43 -12.67
CA ASN A 222 -0.64 -17.44 -13.48
C ASN A 222 -0.51 -18.36 -14.71
N ILE A 223 0.64 -18.37 -15.36
CA ILE A 223 0.89 -19.18 -16.55
C ILE A 223 1.14 -20.65 -16.17
N VAL A 224 2.04 -20.93 -15.23
CA VAL A 224 2.42 -22.32 -14.93
C VAL A 224 1.35 -23.01 -14.09
N ARG A 225 0.93 -22.39 -12.97
CA ARG A 225 0.00 -23.03 -12.02
C ARG A 225 -1.44 -22.96 -12.48
N PHE A 226 -1.92 -21.75 -12.79
CA PHE A 226 -3.36 -21.54 -13.05
C PHE A 226 -3.76 -21.79 -14.49
N PHE A 227 -2.82 -21.78 -15.43
CA PHE A 227 -3.07 -22.12 -16.82
C PHE A 227 -2.55 -23.51 -17.14
N TRP A 228 -1.25 -23.71 -17.36
CA TRP A 228 -0.72 -24.96 -17.90
C TRP A 228 -1.02 -26.16 -17.02
N LYS A 229 -0.74 -26.09 -15.71
CA LYS A 229 -1.06 -27.20 -14.80
C LYS A 229 -2.55 -27.49 -14.65
N ALA A 230 -3.42 -26.50 -14.88
CA ALA A 230 -4.85 -26.75 -14.93
C ALA A 230 -5.22 -27.47 -16.23
N ILE A 231 -4.59 -27.12 -17.36
CA ILE A 231 -4.77 -27.80 -18.65
C ILE A 231 -4.31 -29.25 -18.58
N GLU A 232 -3.12 -29.55 -18.04
CA GLU A 232 -2.63 -30.93 -17.89
C GLU A 232 -3.57 -31.81 -17.05
N ARG A 233 -4.26 -31.24 -16.06
CA ARG A 233 -5.26 -31.99 -15.26
C ARG A 233 -6.53 -32.29 -16.06
N ILE A 234 -6.89 -31.42 -17.01
CA ILE A 234 -8.09 -31.56 -17.85
C ILE A 234 -7.80 -32.50 -19.02
N ASN A 235 -6.64 -32.32 -19.67
CA ASN A 235 -6.17 -33.11 -20.79
C ASN A 235 -4.69 -33.50 -20.57
N PRO A 236 -4.40 -34.66 -19.94
CA PRO A 236 -3.03 -35.11 -19.71
C PRO A 236 -2.23 -35.39 -20.98
N GLU A 237 -2.90 -35.59 -22.12
CA GLU A 237 -2.26 -35.82 -23.43
C GLU A 237 -1.93 -34.52 -24.17
N GLN A 238 -2.24 -33.35 -23.60
CA GLN A 238 -1.94 -32.05 -24.22
C GLN A 238 -0.43 -31.79 -24.25
N THR A 239 0.15 -31.68 -25.45
CA THR A 239 1.60 -31.51 -25.67
C THR A 239 1.96 -30.16 -26.31
N ASP A 240 0.97 -29.34 -26.68
CA ASP A 240 1.18 -28.03 -27.30
C ASP A 240 0.20 -26.96 -26.75
N LEU A 241 0.37 -25.71 -27.21
CA LEU A 241 -0.51 -24.59 -26.85
C LEU A 241 -1.83 -24.56 -27.67
N ARG A 242 -2.08 -25.52 -28.57
CA ARG A 242 -3.29 -25.54 -29.39
C ARG A 242 -4.42 -26.24 -28.66
N LEU A 243 -5.15 -25.48 -27.83
CA LEU A 243 -6.27 -26.01 -27.07
C LEU A 243 -7.52 -26.23 -27.92
N SER A 244 -8.24 -27.33 -27.65
CA SER A 244 -9.61 -27.50 -28.16
C SER A 244 -10.58 -26.58 -27.41
N GLU A 245 -11.72 -26.28 -28.04
CA GLU A 245 -12.78 -25.47 -27.44
C GLU A 245 -13.29 -26.08 -26.12
N ASP A 246 -13.39 -27.40 -26.04
CA ASP A 246 -13.86 -28.10 -24.84
C ASP A 246 -12.86 -27.99 -23.68
N VAL A 247 -11.56 -28.14 -23.96
CA VAL A 247 -10.50 -27.97 -22.95
C VAL A 247 -10.47 -26.53 -22.44
N TYR A 248 -10.55 -25.55 -23.35
CA TYR A 248 -10.62 -24.13 -22.97
C TYR A 248 -11.84 -23.84 -22.07
N ARG A 249 -13.03 -24.33 -22.43
CA ARG A 249 -14.25 -24.12 -21.63
C ARG A 249 -14.14 -24.71 -20.23
N GLN A 250 -13.59 -25.93 -20.12
CA GLN A 250 -13.37 -26.57 -18.82
C GLN A 250 -12.38 -25.78 -17.98
N TRP A 251 -11.23 -25.38 -18.56
CA TRP A 251 -10.25 -24.55 -17.87
C TRP A 251 -10.85 -23.21 -17.42
N ARG A 252 -11.59 -22.55 -18.30
CA ARG A 252 -12.22 -21.27 -18.02
C ARG A 252 -13.21 -21.34 -16.85
N ALA A 253 -13.91 -22.47 -16.70
CA ALA A 253 -14.79 -22.73 -15.57
C ALA A 253 -14.00 -22.88 -14.25
N THR A 254 -12.82 -23.51 -14.27
CA THR A 254 -11.97 -23.64 -13.07
C THR A 254 -11.53 -22.27 -12.50
N LEU A 255 -11.36 -21.25 -13.35
CA LEU A 255 -10.94 -19.92 -12.91
C LEU A 255 -11.99 -19.18 -12.08
N ALA A 256 -13.26 -19.59 -12.14
CA ALA A 256 -14.33 -18.96 -11.36
C ALA A 256 -14.13 -19.15 -9.84
N PHE A 257 -13.42 -20.21 -9.44
CA PHE A 257 -13.23 -20.58 -8.03
C PHE A 257 -11.74 -20.69 -7.67
N ARG A 258 -11.48 -20.63 -6.37
CA ARG A 258 -10.20 -21.00 -5.76
C ARG A 258 -10.23 -22.48 -5.38
N GLU A 259 -9.06 -23.01 -5.02
CA GLU A 259 -8.94 -24.41 -4.56
C GLU A 259 -9.78 -24.69 -3.30
N ASP A 260 -10.05 -23.67 -2.49
CA ASP A 260 -10.93 -23.74 -1.30
C ASP A 260 -12.43 -23.62 -1.62
N GLY A 261 -12.81 -23.60 -2.90
CA GLY A 261 -14.20 -23.46 -3.36
C GLY A 261 -14.76 -22.03 -3.31
N THR A 262 -13.99 -21.04 -2.83
CA THR A 262 -14.47 -19.65 -2.78
C THR A 262 -14.40 -18.98 -4.16
N PRO A 263 -15.33 -18.05 -4.49
CA PRO A 263 -15.28 -17.32 -5.76
C PRO A 263 -13.97 -16.53 -5.90
N ARG A 264 -13.33 -16.62 -7.07
CA ARG A 264 -12.10 -15.87 -7.36
C ARG A 264 -12.44 -14.40 -7.58
N SER A 265 -11.72 -13.53 -6.88
CA SER A 265 -11.92 -12.08 -6.93
C SER A 265 -11.49 -11.44 -8.26
N ASP A 266 -10.48 -11.98 -8.93
CA ASP A 266 -9.96 -11.44 -10.19
C ASP A 266 -9.45 -12.55 -11.13
N PRO A 267 -10.35 -13.30 -11.79
CA PRO A 267 -9.97 -14.29 -12.80
C PRO A 267 -9.37 -13.66 -14.05
N TRP A 268 -9.60 -12.37 -14.27
CA TRP A 268 -9.23 -11.68 -15.50
C TRP A 268 -7.74 -11.44 -15.64
N ASN A 269 -7.04 -11.20 -14.53
CA ASN A 269 -5.59 -11.06 -14.55
C ASN A 269 -4.89 -12.32 -15.11
N ILE A 270 -5.46 -13.50 -14.84
CA ILE A 270 -4.97 -14.78 -15.38
C ILE A 270 -5.19 -14.80 -16.90
N LEU A 271 -6.41 -14.50 -17.35
CA LEU A 271 -6.75 -14.46 -18.78
C LEU A 271 -5.88 -13.48 -19.56
N THR A 272 -5.63 -12.28 -19.03
CA THR A 272 -4.77 -11.28 -19.67
C THR A 272 -3.33 -11.76 -19.81
N MET A 273 -2.77 -12.41 -18.79
CA MET A 273 -1.40 -12.94 -18.84
C MET A 273 -1.27 -14.15 -19.77
N VAL A 274 -2.28 -15.03 -19.80
CA VAL A 274 -2.32 -16.14 -20.77
C VAL A 274 -2.46 -15.58 -22.19
N GLN A 275 -3.32 -14.59 -22.41
CA GLN A 275 -3.43 -13.96 -23.72
C GLN A 275 -2.10 -13.33 -24.16
N ALA A 276 -1.39 -12.66 -23.24
CA ALA A 276 -0.07 -12.11 -23.51
C ALA A 276 0.94 -13.21 -23.90
N LEU A 277 0.98 -14.35 -23.21
CA LEU A 277 1.81 -15.50 -23.58
C LEU A 277 1.62 -15.92 -25.05
N TYR A 278 0.38 -16.08 -25.51
CA TYR A 278 0.11 -16.49 -26.89
C TYR A 278 0.57 -15.43 -27.91
N TYR A 279 0.31 -14.15 -27.64
CA TYR A 279 0.71 -13.07 -28.54
C TYR A 279 2.22 -12.82 -28.54
N ASP A 280 2.87 -12.95 -27.39
CA ASP A 280 4.33 -12.88 -27.25
C ASP A 280 4.97 -13.98 -28.10
N ILE A 281 4.55 -15.25 -27.94
CA ILE A 281 5.08 -16.38 -28.72
C ILE A 281 4.82 -16.19 -30.22
N GLN A 282 3.62 -15.77 -30.62
CA GLN A 282 3.30 -15.50 -32.03
C GLN A 282 4.21 -14.42 -32.63
N THR A 283 4.52 -13.38 -31.86
CA THR A 283 5.41 -12.29 -32.29
C THR A 283 6.85 -12.79 -32.37
N TRP A 284 7.34 -13.48 -31.34
CA TRP A 284 8.71 -14.00 -31.29
C TRP A 284 8.96 -15.12 -32.31
N ALA A 285 7.93 -15.86 -32.72
CA ALA A 285 8.02 -16.86 -33.78
C ALA A 285 8.34 -16.25 -35.16
N VAL A 286 8.06 -14.96 -35.36
CA VAL A 286 8.45 -14.25 -36.60
C VAL A 286 9.94 -13.89 -36.55
N ASP A 287 10.45 -13.47 -35.40
CA ASP A 287 11.83 -13.02 -35.21
C ASP A 287 12.83 -14.17 -35.03
N GLU A 288 12.42 -15.24 -34.33
CA GLU A 288 13.23 -16.42 -33.96
C GLU A 288 12.43 -17.72 -34.22
N PRO A 289 12.17 -18.06 -35.49
CA PRO A 289 11.28 -19.18 -35.86
C PRO A 289 11.79 -20.53 -35.37
N GLU A 290 13.10 -20.76 -35.36
CA GLU A 290 13.73 -22.00 -34.88
C GLU A 290 13.42 -22.31 -33.41
N ARG A 291 13.10 -21.28 -32.61
CA ARG A 291 12.83 -21.41 -31.18
C ARG A 291 11.33 -21.38 -30.87
N TRP A 292 10.58 -20.46 -31.47
CA TRP A 292 9.19 -20.18 -31.06
C TRP A 292 8.13 -20.66 -32.05
N ALA A 293 8.47 -20.95 -33.31
CA ALA A 293 7.46 -21.33 -34.30
C ALA A 293 6.72 -22.63 -33.94
N VAL A 294 7.41 -23.59 -33.33
CA VAL A 294 6.81 -24.86 -32.86
C VAL A 294 5.74 -24.65 -31.78
N TRP A 295 5.83 -23.55 -31.02
CA TRP A 295 4.90 -23.22 -29.94
C TRP A 295 3.80 -22.25 -30.37
N SER A 296 3.87 -21.69 -31.58
CA SER A 296 2.91 -20.72 -32.08
C SER A 296 1.53 -21.37 -32.32
N ALA A 297 0.53 -20.96 -31.54
CA ALA A 297 -0.83 -21.49 -31.61
C ALA A 297 -1.87 -20.35 -31.60
N PRO A 298 -3.08 -20.56 -32.15
CA PRO A 298 -4.17 -19.61 -32.02
C PRO A 298 -4.56 -19.39 -30.55
N CYS A 299 -4.74 -18.13 -30.13
CA CYS A 299 -5.17 -17.81 -28.77
C CYS A 299 -6.61 -18.30 -28.53
N PRO A 300 -6.86 -19.16 -27.52
CA PRO A 300 -8.19 -19.74 -27.28
C PRO A 300 -9.17 -18.74 -26.63
N ILE A 301 -8.68 -17.57 -26.17
CA ILE A 301 -9.50 -16.58 -25.48
C ILE A 301 -10.22 -15.68 -26.50
N PRO A 302 -11.55 -15.75 -26.62
CA PRO A 302 -12.28 -15.00 -27.62
C PRO A 302 -12.38 -13.51 -27.27
N ARG A 303 -12.47 -12.65 -28.31
CA ARG A 303 -12.61 -11.19 -28.16
C ARG A 303 -13.83 -10.76 -27.32
N SER A 304 -14.87 -11.58 -27.26
CA SER A 304 -16.08 -11.31 -26.46
C SER A 304 -15.79 -11.27 -24.95
N GLU A 305 -14.80 -12.03 -24.45
CA GLU A 305 -14.40 -12.00 -23.04
C GLU A 305 -13.81 -10.64 -22.64
N MET A 306 -13.15 -9.94 -23.57
CA MET A 306 -12.58 -8.61 -23.31
C MET A 306 -13.64 -7.56 -22.97
N ARG A 307 -14.89 -7.72 -23.47
CA ARG A 307 -16.01 -6.85 -23.09
C ARG A 307 -16.42 -7.07 -21.63
N GLN A 308 -16.39 -8.32 -21.16
CA GLN A 308 -16.69 -8.66 -19.77
C GLN A 308 -15.59 -8.15 -18.84
N PHE A 309 -14.33 -8.20 -19.26
CA PHE A 309 -13.22 -7.58 -18.56
C PHE A 309 -13.40 -6.07 -18.37
N ALA A 310 -13.78 -5.34 -19.43
CA ALA A 310 -14.06 -3.90 -19.34
C ALA A 310 -15.19 -3.60 -18.35
N LYS A 311 -16.25 -4.42 -18.32
CA LYS A 311 -17.34 -4.32 -17.33
C LYS A 311 -16.84 -4.57 -15.91
N HIS A 312 -15.96 -5.56 -15.71
CA HIS A 312 -15.34 -5.84 -14.41
C HIS A 312 -14.47 -4.67 -13.94
N LYS A 313 -13.62 -4.11 -14.82
CA LYS A 313 -12.79 -2.94 -14.51
C LYS A 313 -13.63 -1.75 -14.04
N ARG A 314 -14.77 -1.47 -14.70
CA ARG A 314 -15.71 -0.42 -14.27
C ARG A 314 -16.31 -0.70 -12.89
N ARG A 315 -16.77 -1.93 -12.62
CA ARG A 315 -17.30 -2.31 -11.29
C ARG A 315 -16.24 -2.19 -10.17
N ALA A 316 -14.99 -2.55 -10.46
CA ALA A 316 -13.88 -2.39 -9.52
C ALA A 316 -13.60 -0.91 -9.21
N GLN A 317 -13.70 -0.04 -10.22
CA GLN A 317 -13.62 1.42 -10.06
C GLN A 317 -14.79 1.95 -9.23
N GLU A 318 -16.04 1.55 -9.53
CA GLU A 318 -17.23 1.94 -8.76
C GLU A 318 -17.10 1.55 -7.27
N LYS A 319 -16.66 0.32 -6.99
CA LYS A 319 -16.40 -0.14 -5.61
C LYS A 319 -15.32 0.70 -4.92
N THR A 320 -14.26 1.05 -5.66
CA THR A 320 -13.20 1.93 -5.17
C THR A 320 -13.73 3.32 -4.83
N HIS A 321 -14.52 3.93 -5.72
CA HIS A 321 -15.13 5.24 -5.48
C HIS A 321 -16.10 5.21 -4.31
N HIS A 322 -16.93 4.17 -4.20
CA HIS A 322 -17.80 3.98 -3.04
C HIS A 322 -17.01 3.91 -1.74
N GLN A 323 -15.92 3.12 -1.71
CA GLN A 323 -15.04 3.04 -0.55
C GLN A 323 -14.43 4.40 -0.17
N ILE A 324 -14.00 5.20 -1.16
CA ILE A 324 -13.47 6.55 -0.92
C ILE A 324 -14.54 7.44 -0.26
N ARG A 325 -15.78 7.45 -0.81
CA ARG A 325 -16.89 8.22 -0.24
C ARG A 325 -17.24 7.80 1.19
N THR A 326 -17.13 6.50 1.50
CA THR A 326 -17.35 5.99 2.86
C THR A 326 -16.23 6.41 3.82
N LEU A 327 -14.97 6.35 3.39
CA LEU A 327 -13.82 6.60 4.27
C LEU A 327 -13.50 8.08 4.46
N GLN A 328 -13.77 8.93 3.48
CA GLN A 328 -13.45 10.36 3.53
C GLN A 328 -14.00 11.10 4.77
N PRO A 329 -15.30 11.00 5.12
CA PRO A 329 -15.82 11.65 6.32
C PRO A 329 -15.29 11.03 7.63
N LEU A 330 -14.73 9.81 7.57
CA LEU A 330 -14.18 9.10 8.74
C LEU A 330 -12.69 9.38 8.96
N LEU A 331 -11.97 9.88 7.96
CA LEU A 331 -10.53 10.16 8.07
C LEU A 331 -10.21 11.16 9.20
N PRO A 332 -10.93 12.30 9.37
CA PRO A 332 -10.67 13.22 10.49
C PRO A 332 -10.86 12.57 11.86
N VAL A 333 -11.82 11.64 11.98
CA VAL A 333 -12.09 10.91 13.23
C VAL A 333 -10.94 9.96 13.57
N LEU A 334 -10.42 9.25 12.56
CA LEU A 334 -9.24 8.39 12.73
C LEU A 334 -8.02 9.21 13.17
N VAL A 335 -7.79 10.35 12.51
CA VAL A 335 -6.67 11.26 12.81
C VAL A 335 -6.75 11.78 14.24
N ASP A 336 -7.89 12.35 14.64
CA ASP A 336 -8.11 12.85 16.01
C ASP A 336 -7.91 11.74 17.05
N TYR A 337 -8.36 10.53 16.77
CA TYR A 337 -8.17 9.39 17.67
C TYR A 337 -6.70 9.01 17.85
N VAL A 338 -5.91 8.94 16.76
CA VAL A 338 -4.50 8.55 16.86
C VAL A 338 -3.63 9.67 17.44
N ASP A 339 -3.98 10.92 17.18
CA ASP A 339 -3.32 12.09 17.77
C ASP A 339 -3.54 12.13 19.29
N LYS A 340 -4.80 12.11 19.75
CA LYS A 340 -5.13 12.01 21.19
C LYS A 340 -4.50 10.81 21.86
N ARG A 341 -4.45 9.66 21.18
CA ARG A 341 -3.78 8.46 21.72
C ARG A 341 -2.27 8.67 21.87
N ASN A 342 -1.62 9.32 20.91
CA ASN A 342 -0.19 9.65 20.97
C ASN A 342 0.09 10.63 22.12
N GLU A 343 -0.70 11.70 22.22
CA GLU A 343 -0.60 12.67 23.33
C GLU A 343 -0.84 12.01 24.68
N HIS A 344 -1.88 11.17 24.77
CA HIS A 344 -2.24 10.46 25.99
C HIS A 344 -1.07 9.65 26.54
N TRP A 345 -0.53 8.75 25.73
CA TRP A 345 0.52 7.85 26.19
C TRP A 345 1.85 8.55 26.42
N ARG A 346 2.15 9.62 25.67
CA ARG A 346 3.30 10.49 25.95
C ARG A 346 3.20 11.14 27.32
N GLY A 347 2.03 11.71 27.66
CA GLY A 347 1.81 12.34 28.96
C GLY A 347 1.78 11.34 30.13
N VAL A 348 1.23 10.14 29.92
CA VAL A 348 1.33 9.05 30.92
C VAL A 348 2.78 8.65 31.11
N LEU A 349 3.59 8.51 30.05
CA LEU A 349 5.00 8.14 30.14
C LEU A 349 5.80 9.19 30.92
N GLU A 350 5.60 10.47 30.62
CA GLU A 350 6.26 11.58 31.32
C GLU A 350 5.95 11.56 32.82
N ARG A 351 4.67 11.52 33.21
CA ARG A 351 4.26 11.51 34.62
C ARG A 351 4.69 10.24 35.34
N ALA A 352 4.55 9.07 34.70
CA ALA A 352 4.96 7.80 35.28
C ALA A 352 6.49 7.69 35.46
N SER A 353 7.27 8.37 34.62
CA SER A 353 8.73 8.43 34.75
C SER A 353 9.17 9.31 35.91
N ALA A 354 8.40 10.35 36.24
CA ALA A 354 8.65 11.23 37.39
C ALA A 354 8.14 10.66 38.73
N ALA A 355 7.17 9.74 38.71
CA ALA A 355 6.57 9.14 39.89
C ALA A 355 7.44 8.04 40.53
N GLY A 356 7.40 7.94 41.86
CA GLY A 356 8.03 6.90 42.66
C GLY A 356 7.26 5.58 42.68
N HIS A 357 7.86 4.50 43.20
CA HIS A 357 7.17 3.22 43.33
C HIS A 357 5.98 3.31 44.29
N GLY A 358 4.81 2.85 43.84
CA GLY A 358 3.57 2.85 44.61
C GLY A 358 2.84 4.20 44.57
N GLU A 359 3.44 5.23 43.96
CA GLU A 359 2.84 6.54 43.84
C GLU A 359 1.67 6.52 42.86
N ASP A 360 0.55 7.08 43.30
CA ASP A 360 -0.65 7.30 42.49
C ASP A 360 -0.55 8.65 41.79
N PHE A 361 -0.82 8.69 40.49
CA PHE A 361 -0.96 9.92 39.72
C PHE A 361 -2.17 9.86 38.81
N THR A 362 -2.66 11.02 38.39
CA THR A 362 -3.79 11.14 37.46
C THR A 362 -3.36 11.80 36.17
N TYR A 363 -3.96 11.40 35.05
CA TYR A 363 -3.78 12.04 33.76
C TYR A 363 -5.05 11.86 32.92
N GLU A 364 -5.57 12.95 32.37
CA GLU A 364 -6.83 12.99 31.60
C GLU A 364 -8.01 12.27 32.28
N GLY A 365 -8.15 12.46 33.60
CA GLY A 365 -9.21 11.82 34.39
C GLY A 365 -9.00 10.33 34.67
N HIS A 366 -7.87 9.75 34.25
CA HIS A 366 -7.52 8.36 34.52
C HIS A 366 -6.50 8.27 35.66
N ARG A 367 -6.74 7.33 36.58
CA ARG A 367 -5.82 7.04 37.70
C ARG A 367 -4.83 5.94 37.32
N TYR A 368 -3.57 6.19 37.64
CA TYR A 368 -2.45 5.29 37.42
C TYR A 368 -1.63 5.16 38.71
N THR A 369 -1.08 3.99 38.96
CA THR A 369 -0.13 3.73 40.05
C THR A 369 1.18 3.26 39.45
N ARG A 370 2.30 3.90 39.78
CA ARG A 370 3.63 3.49 39.31
C ARG A 370 4.10 2.23 40.03
N ILE A 371 4.48 1.19 39.28
CA ILE A 371 4.87 -0.12 39.85
C ILE A 371 6.29 -0.48 39.41
N ILE A 372 7.19 -0.76 40.35
CA ILE A 372 8.45 -1.47 40.06
C ILE A 372 8.13 -2.96 40.12
N THR A 373 8.28 -3.65 38.99
CA THR A 373 8.05 -5.09 38.91
C THR A 373 9.28 -5.86 39.42
N ARG A 374 9.13 -7.16 39.68
CA ARG A 374 10.29 -8.03 40.01
C ARG A 374 11.36 -8.01 38.91
N GLY A 375 10.96 -7.86 37.65
CA GLY A 375 11.89 -7.70 36.54
C GLY A 375 12.68 -6.40 36.63
N ASP A 376 11.99 -5.30 36.96
CA ASP A 376 12.62 -3.99 37.17
C ASP A 376 13.55 -3.98 38.37
N SER A 377 13.19 -4.66 39.47
CA SER A 377 14.07 -4.79 40.63
C SER A 377 15.38 -5.49 40.31
N ARG A 378 15.38 -6.44 39.36
CA ARG A 378 16.62 -7.06 38.87
C ARG A 378 17.43 -6.07 38.04
N LEU A 379 16.80 -5.36 37.09
CA LEU A 379 17.48 -4.32 36.32
C LEU A 379 18.17 -3.29 37.24
N ILE A 380 17.47 -2.83 38.28
CA ILE A 380 18.04 -1.91 39.27
C ILE A 380 19.24 -2.54 40.00
N ALA A 381 19.15 -3.81 40.40
CA ALA A 381 20.25 -4.52 41.06
C ALA A 381 21.47 -4.69 40.13
N ASP A 382 21.23 -4.81 38.83
CA ASP A 382 22.25 -4.93 37.78
C ASP A 382 22.79 -3.55 37.34
N GLY A 383 22.28 -2.44 37.90
CA GLY A 383 22.71 -1.06 37.59
C GLY A 383 21.98 -0.40 36.42
N ASP A 384 20.98 -1.07 35.83
CA ASP A 384 20.17 -0.58 34.72
C ASP A 384 18.97 0.27 35.18
N GLN A 385 18.47 1.14 34.30
CA GLN A 385 17.24 1.89 34.57
C GLN A 385 15.99 0.98 34.51
N PRO A 386 15.07 1.09 35.50
CA PRO A 386 13.85 0.31 35.51
C PRO A 386 12.91 0.77 34.39
N ARG A 387 12.11 -0.17 33.86
CA ARG A 387 11.07 0.21 32.90
C ARG A 387 9.93 0.95 33.59
N VAL A 388 9.16 1.70 32.79
CA VAL A 388 8.06 2.52 33.27
C VAL A 388 6.76 1.72 33.25
N HIS A 389 6.50 0.99 34.33
CA HIS A 389 5.29 0.18 34.48
C HIS A 389 4.24 0.89 35.33
N VAL A 390 2.98 0.84 34.89
CA VAL A 390 1.83 1.38 35.63
C VAL A 390 0.73 0.34 35.79
N ARG A 391 -0.08 0.51 36.84
CA ARG A 391 -1.35 -0.18 37.03
C ARG A 391 -2.47 0.84 36.93
N SER A 392 -3.57 0.50 36.27
CA SER A 392 -4.76 1.35 36.19
C SER A 392 -6.01 0.49 36.32
N PRO A 393 -7.10 0.96 36.95
CA PRO A 393 -8.37 0.24 36.95
C PRO A 393 -8.89 -0.11 35.54
N ARG A 394 -8.48 0.64 34.51
CA ARG A 394 -8.85 0.38 33.11
C ARG A 394 -8.23 -0.89 32.54
N PHE A 395 -7.08 -1.29 33.06
CA PHE A 395 -6.32 -2.43 32.58
C PHE A 395 -6.17 -3.41 33.76
N GLY A 396 -6.80 -4.57 33.69
CA GLY A 396 -6.71 -5.59 34.75
C GLY A 396 -5.31 -6.19 34.99
N ARG A 397 -4.25 -5.55 34.48
CA ARG A 397 -2.85 -5.95 34.58
C ARG A 397 -1.93 -4.73 34.64
N THR A 398 -0.73 -4.92 35.17
CA THR A 398 0.37 -3.96 35.03
C THR A 398 0.83 -3.89 33.56
N VAL A 399 1.04 -2.68 33.05
CA VAL A 399 1.43 -2.42 31.66
C VAL A 399 2.73 -1.63 31.61
N ASP A 400 3.58 -1.93 30.62
CA ASP A 400 4.80 -1.17 30.29
C ASP A 400 4.41 0.02 29.42
N VAL A 401 4.42 1.23 29.99
CA VAL A 401 3.94 2.46 29.34
C VAL A 401 4.74 2.78 28.08
N ALA A 402 6.06 2.53 28.10
CA ALA A 402 6.93 2.82 26.96
C ALA A 402 6.53 2.01 25.72
N VAL A 403 6.02 0.78 25.89
CA VAL A 403 5.53 -0.05 24.77
C VAL A 403 4.27 0.55 24.14
N TYR A 404 3.37 1.09 24.96
CA TYR A 404 2.12 1.69 24.48
C TYR A 404 2.35 3.06 23.85
N GLU A 405 3.21 3.89 24.44
CA GLU A 405 3.65 5.16 23.87
C GLU A 405 4.35 4.95 22.52
N ASP A 406 5.28 4.00 22.43
CA ASP A 406 6.01 3.74 21.21
C ASP A 406 5.08 3.22 20.09
N ALA A 407 4.11 2.36 20.43
CA ALA A 407 3.08 1.95 19.48
C ALA A 407 2.18 3.11 19.03
N ALA A 408 1.82 4.02 19.94
CA ALA A 408 0.97 5.17 19.63
C ALA A 408 1.70 6.19 18.74
N PHE A 409 2.95 6.52 19.07
CA PHE A 409 3.79 7.41 18.29
C PHE A 409 3.96 6.93 16.86
N TRP A 410 4.35 5.66 16.67
CA TRP A 410 4.59 5.14 15.32
C TRP A 410 3.30 5.06 14.50
N MET A 411 2.16 4.75 15.13
CA MET A 411 0.88 4.77 14.44
C MET A 411 0.50 6.18 13.95
N TRP A 412 0.60 7.18 14.83
CA TRP A 412 0.39 8.58 14.49
C TRP A 412 1.31 9.02 13.35
N ALA A 413 2.61 8.75 13.48
CA ALA A 413 3.61 9.11 12.49
C ALA A 413 3.36 8.48 11.11
N ILE A 414 2.98 7.20 11.08
CA ILE A 414 2.62 6.48 9.85
C ILE A 414 1.38 7.08 9.19
N ILE A 415 0.30 7.27 9.95
CA ILE A 415 -0.98 7.76 9.42
C ILE A 415 -0.83 9.18 8.90
N GLU A 416 -0.20 10.07 9.67
CA GLU A 416 -0.02 11.47 9.24
C GLU A 416 0.90 11.58 8.03
N THR A 417 1.99 10.79 7.99
CA THR A 417 2.86 10.77 6.81
C THR A 417 2.09 10.31 5.58
N LEU A 418 1.33 9.20 5.65
CA LEU A 418 0.54 8.71 4.53
C LEU A 418 -0.55 9.71 4.09
N ARG A 419 -1.23 10.34 5.06
CA ARG A 419 -2.29 11.33 4.82
C ARG A 419 -1.77 12.58 4.12
N HIS A 420 -0.62 13.11 4.52
CA HIS A 420 -0.10 14.37 3.99
C HIS A 420 0.77 14.22 2.73
N SER A 421 1.15 12.98 2.36
CA SER A 421 2.03 12.74 1.21
C SER A 421 1.42 11.85 0.11
N GLY A 422 0.39 11.07 0.43
CA GLY A 422 -0.18 10.09 -0.51
C GLY A 422 0.82 9.01 -0.96
N LEU A 423 1.85 8.71 -0.16
CA LEU A 423 2.83 7.66 -0.46
C LEU A 423 2.18 6.28 -0.57
N ARG A 424 2.77 5.42 -1.41
CA ARG A 424 2.56 3.97 -1.33
C ARG A 424 3.23 3.46 -0.05
N ILE A 425 2.78 2.31 0.45
CA ILE A 425 3.34 1.76 1.69
C ILE A 425 4.81 1.35 1.51
N GLU A 426 5.17 0.87 0.32
CA GLU A 426 6.55 0.51 -0.01
C GLU A 426 7.44 1.75 0.02
N GLU A 427 6.97 2.85 -0.58
CA GLU A 427 7.67 4.14 -0.61
C GLU A 427 7.82 4.72 0.80
N LEU A 428 6.82 4.58 1.67
CA LEU A 428 6.90 4.97 3.08
C LEU A 428 8.05 4.24 3.78
N THR A 429 8.19 2.93 3.56
CA THR A 429 9.26 2.12 4.17
C THR A 429 10.63 2.39 3.56
N GLU A 430 10.71 3.02 2.38
CA GLU A 430 11.95 3.42 1.72
C GLU A 430 12.43 4.83 2.10
N LEU A 431 11.59 5.62 2.77
CA LEU A 431 12.00 6.96 3.20
C LEU A 431 13.20 6.89 4.13
N SER A 432 14.24 7.65 3.80
CA SER A 432 15.44 7.79 4.60
C SER A 432 15.73 9.27 4.91
N GLN A 433 16.73 9.53 5.73
CA GLN A 433 17.21 10.89 5.97
C GLN A 433 17.57 11.61 4.65
N LEU A 434 18.02 10.86 3.62
CA LEU A 434 18.36 11.40 2.30
C LEU A 434 17.14 11.85 1.49
N SER A 435 15.95 11.35 1.84
CA SER A 435 14.67 11.78 1.28
C SER A 435 14.27 13.18 1.74
N VAL A 436 14.87 13.72 2.80
CA VAL A 436 14.54 15.05 3.32
C VAL A 436 15.54 16.07 2.76
N ARG A 437 15.07 16.94 1.86
CA ARG A 437 15.89 17.98 1.22
C ARG A 437 15.39 19.36 1.60
N GLN A 438 16.30 20.32 1.73
CA GLN A 438 15.95 21.73 1.81
C GLN A 438 16.06 22.36 0.43
N TYR A 439 15.06 23.15 0.04
CA TYR A 439 15.09 23.93 -1.19
C TYR A 439 14.89 25.39 -0.87
N ARG A 440 15.86 26.20 -1.30
CA ARG A 440 15.79 27.66 -1.19
C ARG A 440 15.20 28.20 -2.49
N ARG A 441 14.03 28.83 -2.38
CA ARG A 441 13.37 29.52 -3.49
C ARG A 441 14.15 30.79 -3.89
N PRO A 442 13.95 31.31 -5.11
CA PRO A 442 14.59 32.56 -5.55
C PRO A 442 14.30 33.78 -4.67
N ASN A 443 13.16 33.80 -3.96
CA ASN A 443 12.79 34.83 -2.98
C ASN A 443 13.51 34.69 -1.62
N GLY A 444 14.37 33.68 -1.44
CA GLY A 444 15.10 33.40 -0.21
C GLY A 444 14.38 32.48 0.79
N GLU A 445 13.11 32.15 0.56
CA GLU A 445 12.32 31.24 1.40
C GLU A 445 12.86 29.80 1.33
N VAL A 446 13.02 29.14 2.49
CA VAL A 446 13.46 27.74 2.56
C VAL A 446 12.24 26.86 2.78
N ILE A 447 12.00 25.91 1.87
CA ILE A 447 10.97 24.89 2.00
C ILE A 447 11.61 23.50 2.14
N ALA A 448 10.98 22.64 2.94
CA ALA A 448 11.36 21.24 3.03
C ALA A 448 10.69 20.44 1.90
N LEU A 449 11.47 19.58 1.25
CA LEU A 449 11.03 18.69 0.18
C LEU A 449 11.19 17.24 0.63
N LEU A 450 10.18 16.43 0.36
CA LEU A 450 10.25 14.98 0.48
C LEU A 450 10.54 14.39 -0.91
N VAL A 451 11.73 13.85 -1.09
CA VAL A 451 12.15 13.15 -2.31
C VAL A 451 11.83 11.66 -2.16
N VAL A 452 11.01 11.16 -3.07
CA VAL A 452 10.55 9.77 -3.10
C VAL A 452 11.28 9.06 -4.22
N ALA A 453 11.99 7.99 -3.88
CA ALA A 453 12.72 7.17 -4.83
C ALA A 453 11.76 6.53 -5.87
N PRO A 454 12.27 6.15 -7.06
CA PRO A 454 11.48 5.47 -8.07
C PRO A 454 10.97 4.13 -7.52
N SER A 455 9.67 3.89 -7.67
CA SER A 455 9.04 2.63 -7.25
C SER A 455 8.49 1.86 -8.46
N LYS A 456 7.28 2.20 -8.90
CA LYS A 456 6.63 1.55 -10.06
C LYS A 456 6.86 2.26 -11.38
N THR A 457 7.02 3.57 -11.31
CA THR A 457 7.35 4.44 -12.43
C THR A 457 8.80 4.82 -12.21
N ASP A 458 9.64 4.63 -13.23
CA ASP A 458 11.10 4.80 -13.15
C ASP A 458 11.51 6.28 -13.05
N ARG A 459 10.84 7.03 -12.18
CA ARG A 459 11.03 8.46 -11.95
C ARG A 459 10.94 8.76 -10.47
N GLU A 460 11.94 9.49 -10.00
CA GLU A 460 11.88 10.18 -8.72
C GLU A 460 10.76 11.21 -8.74
N ARG A 461 10.13 11.43 -7.59
CA ARG A 461 9.19 12.54 -7.44
C ARG A 461 9.44 13.28 -6.14
N VAL A 462 9.08 14.56 -6.18
CA VAL A 462 9.36 15.49 -5.10
C VAL A 462 8.04 16.05 -4.61
N ILE A 463 7.81 15.96 -3.30
CA ILE A 463 6.62 16.45 -2.62
C ILE A 463 7.05 17.63 -1.74
N PRO A 464 6.61 18.86 -2.01
CA PRO A 464 6.77 19.96 -1.06
C PRO A 464 6.05 19.60 0.25
N MET A 465 6.77 19.62 1.37
CA MET A 465 6.17 19.27 2.65
C MET A 465 5.27 20.39 3.15
N SER A 466 4.04 20.04 3.57
CA SER A 466 3.25 20.94 4.41
C SER A 466 3.91 21.10 5.78
N ALA A 467 3.47 22.09 6.56
CA ALA A 467 3.98 22.30 7.92
C ALA A 467 3.74 21.05 8.80
N GLU A 468 2.61 20.40 8.63
CA GLU A 468 2.21 19.18 9.34
C GLU A 468 3.11 17.99 8.96
N LEU A 469 3.35 17.78 7.66
CA LEU A 469 4.25 16.70 7.21
C LEU A 469 5.67 16.93 7.71
N PHE A 470 6.17 18.16 7.64
CA PHE A 470 7.48 18.51 8.16
C PHE A 470 7.57 18.27 9.68
N HIS A 471 6.54 18.65 10.44
CA HIS A 471 6.47 18.41 11.87
C HIS A 471 6.57 16.91 12.21
N VAL A 472 5.82 16.06 11.52
CA VAL A 472 5.86 14.59 11.73
C VAL A 472 7.24 14.03 11.41
N VAL A 473 7.84 14.42 10.29
CA VAL A 473 9.20 13.99 9.90
C VAL A 473 10.24 14.45 10.93
N ALA A 474 10.14 15.67 11.43
CA ALA A 474 11.02 16.19 12.47
C ALA A 474 10.88 15.42 13.79
N CYS A 475 9.65 15.07 14.18
CA CYS A 475 9.38 14.23 15.36
C CYS A 475 9.97 12.82 15.21
N ILE A 476 9.86 12.20 14.02
CA ILE A 476 10.49 10.92 13.72
C ILE A 476 12.01 11.02 13.84
N LEU A 477 12.62 12.01 13.18
CA LEU A 477 14.06 12.24 13.22
C LEU A 477 14.55 12.40 14.66
N ARG A 478 13.90 13.27 15.45
CA ARG A 478 14.26 13.47 16.87
C ARG A 478 14.21 12.17 17.67
N ARG A 479 13.17 11.34 17.45
CA ARG A 479 13.00 10.06 18.15
C ARG A 479 14.12 9.08 17.79
N ILE A 480 14.41 8.90 16.50
CA ILE A 480 15.40 7.91 16.05
C ILE A 480 16.85 8.35 16.27
N THR A 481 17.12 9.65 16.40
CA THR A 481 18.44 10.18 16.76
C THR A 481 18.64 10.30 18.27
N THR A 482 17.65 9.98 19.10
CA THR A 482 17.80 10.06 20.56
C THR A 482 18.94 9.15 21.02
N GLY A 483 19.94 9.73 21.69
CA GLY A 483 21.15 9.01 22.15
C GLY A 483 22.20 8.76 21.07
N ASN A 484 22.02 9.25 19.84
CA ASN A 484 22.95 9.08 18.72
C ASN A 484 23.34 10.43 18.08
N THR A 485 24.52 10.51 17.48
CA THR A 485 24.97 11.71 16.74
C THR A 485 24.33 11.84 15.36
N SER A 486 23.81 10.73 14.82
CA SER A 486 23.19 10.64 13.50
C SER A 486 22.06 9.62 13.49
N VAL A 487 21.28 9.58 12.41
CA VAL A 487 20.24 8.57 12.21
C VAL A 487 20.91 7.20 12.10
N PRO A 488 20.60 6.23 12.98
CA PRO A 488 21.20 4.91 12.89
C PRO A 488 20.82 4.20 11.58
N LEU A 489 21.72 3.37 11.07
CA LEU A 489 21.49 2.61 9.85
C LEU A 489 20.64 1.37 10.13
N ALA A 490 19.67 1.11 9.26
CA ALA A 490 18.85 -0.09 9.27
C ALA A 490 18.78 -0.72 7.88
N THR A 491 18.42 -1.99 7.84
CA THR A 491 18.12 -2.71 6.60
C THR A 491 16.61 -2.81 6.39
N ARG A 492 16.18 -2.72 5.14
CA ARG A 492 14.80 -2.97 4.70
C ARG A 492 14.72 -4.30 3.97
N TYR A 493 13.65 -5.05 4.18
CA TYR A 493 13.34 -6.20 3.34
C TYR A 493 12.23 -5.84 2.38
N ASP A 494 12.44 -6.12 1.10
CA ASP A 494 11.43 -6.02 0.08
C ASP A 494 10.70 -7.35 -0.05
N ASP A 495 9.43 -7.40 0.37
CA ASP A 495 8.62 -8.62 0.28
C ASP A 495 8.32 -9.01 -1.19
N TYR A 496 8.33 -8.03 -2.10
CA TYR A 496 8.00 -8.24 -3.52
C TYR A 496 9.20 -8.73 -4.30
N ASP A 497 10.35 -8.06 -4.13
CA ASP A 497 11.59 -8.45 -4.79
C ASP A 497 12.38 -9.49 -3.99
N ARG A 498 11.98 -9.82 -2.76
CA ARG A 498 12.67 -10.79 -1.87
C ARG A 498 14.14 -10.47 -1.62
N THR A 499 14.48 -9.20 -1.60
CA THR A 499 15.85 -8.71 -1.37
C THR A 499 15.91 -7.91 -0.07
N THR A 500 17.08 -7.92 0.57
CA THR A 500 17.37 -7.04 1.72
C THR A 500 18.24 -5.90 1.23
N SER A 501 17.89 -4.66 1.57
CA SER A 501 18.69 -3.49 1.20
C SER A 501 20.01 -3.46 1.96
N GLU A 502 20.98 -2.73 1.39
CA GLU A 502 22.10 -2.24 2.17
C GLU A 502 21.64 -1.39 3.37
N PRO A 503 22.43 -1.31 4.45
CA PRO A 503 22.13 -0.45 5.60
C PRO A 503 22.02 1.02 5.19
N GLN A 504 20.89 1.66 5.48
CA GLN A 504 20.63 3.08 5.18
C GLN A 504 19.93 3.78 6.36
N PRO A 505 20.00 5.12 6.46
CA PRO A 505 19.39 5.88 7.55
C PRO A 505 17.87 6.02 7.35
N PHE A 506 17.14 4.91 7.38
CA PHE A 506 15.69 4.88 7.16
C PHE A 506 14.92 5.61 8.28
N LEU A 507 13.81 6.26 7.92
CA LEU A 507 12.97 7.01 8.87
C LEU A 507 12.06 6.07 9.67
N PHE A 508 11.40 5.12 9.00
CA PHE A 508 10.42 4.21 9.61
C PHE A 508 11.09 2.93 10.15
N GLN A 509 12.05 3.12 11.06
CA GLN A 509 12.80 2.06 11.70
C GLN A 509 12.42 1.90 13.18
N ARG A 510 12.43 0.67 13.67
CA ARG A 510 12.13 0.34 15.07
C ARG A 510 13.05 -0.77 15.57
N ARG A 511 13.38 -0.73 16.86
CA ARG A 511 14.09 -1.83 17.51
C ARG A 511 13.11 -2.99 17.73
N ILE A 512 13.24 -4.04 16.91
CA ILE A 512 12.42 -5.25 16.93
C ILE A 512 13.26 -6.40 17.51
N GLY A 513 13.10 -6.68 18.80
CA GLY A 513 14.00 -7.59 19.52
C GLY A 513 15.38 -6.96 19.69
N GLN A 514 16.43 -7.68 19.30
CA GLN A 514 17.81 -7.20 19.38
C GLN A 514 18.28 -6.34 18.19
N ARG A 515 17.41 -6.02 17.21
CA ARG A 515 17.85 -5.35 15.96
C ARG A 515 17.05 -4.10 15.66
N LEU A 516 17.71 -3.13 15.06
CA LEU A 516 17.09 -2.00 14.40
C LEU A 516 16.80 -2.37 12.94
N GLU A 517 15.53 -2.40 12.57
CA GLU A 517 15.12 -2.71 11.20
C GLU A 517 13.95 -1.80 10.79
N VAL A 518 13.78 -1.66 9.47
CA VAL A 518 12.62 -0.99 8.90
C VAL A 518 11.36 -1.80 9.20
N MET A 519 10.27 -1.10 9.53
CA MET A 519 8.98 -1.76 9.73
C MET A 519 8.50 -2.40 8.42
N THR A 520 8.10 -3.67 8.49
CA THR A 520 7.55 -4.37 7.32
C THR A 520 6.18 -3.80 6.91
N THR A 521 5.88 -3.81 5.62
CA THR A 521 4.59 -3.36 5.06
C THR A 521 3.40 -4.10 5.70
N GLY A 522 3.54 -5.41 5.91
CA GLY A 522 2.53 -6.26 6.56
C GLY A 522 2.25 -5.89 8.02
N ALA A 523 3.30 -5.55 8.79
CA ALA A 523 3.15 -5.09 10.17
C ALA A 523 2.41 -3.74 10.23
N ILE A 524 2.78 -2.78 9.38
CA ILE A 524 2.11 -1.49 9.29
C ILE A 524 0.62 -1.67 8.97
N GLY A 525 0.29 -2.45 7.94
CA GLY A 525 -1.11 -2.71 7.57
C GLY A 525 -1.91 -3.42 8.66
N THR A 526 -1.27 -4.30 9.44
CA THR A 526 -1.91 -4.97 10.59
C THR A 526 -2.15 -3.99 11.74
N SER A 527 -1.20 -3.12 12.02
CA SER A 527 -1.33 -2.11 13.07
C SER A 527 -2.41 -1.08 12.76
N ILE A 528 -2.55 -0.63 11.50
CA ILE A 528 -3.63 0.28 11.09
C ILE A 528 -5.00 -0.39 11.31
N ARG A 529 -5.15 -1.67 10.91
CA ARG A 529 -6.39 -2.43 11.16
C ARG A 529 -6.70 -2.58 12.65
N ALA A 530 -5.68 -2.84 13.47
CA ALA A 530 -5.86 -2.96 14.92
C ALA A 530 -6.36 -1.64 15.53
N VAL A 531 -5.84 -0.50 15.08
CA VAL A 531 -6.27 0.82 15.56
C VAL A 531 -7.69 1.15 15.12
N CYS A 532 -8.10 0.81 13.89
CA CYS A 532 -9.51 0.94 13.50
C CYS A 532 -10.43 0.04 14.35
N LYS A 533 -9.97 -1.17 14.70
CA LYS A 533 -10.72 -2.07 15.58
C LYS A 533 -10.84 -1.53 17.01
N ASP A 534 -9.79 -0.93 17.55
CA ASP A 534 -9.82 -0.25 18.85
C ASP A 534 -10.79 0.94 18.82
N LEU A 535 -10.73 1.76 17.76
CA LEU A 535 -11.62 2.90 17.56
C LEU A 535 -13.10 2.49 17.43
N ALA A 536 -13.38 1.34 16.81
CA ALA A 536 -14.74 0.81 16.72
C ALA A 536 -15.40 0.52 18.08
N GLN A 537 -14.63 0.42 19.17
CA GLN A 537 -15.17 0.26 20.53
C GLN A 537 -15.76 1.56 21.10
N VAL A 538 -15.32 2.72 20.58
CA VAL A 538 -15.75 4.04 21.06
C VAL A 538 -16.53 4.83 20.01
N ASP A 539 -16.41 4.46 18.73
CA ASP A 539 -17.17 5.05 17.62
C ASP A 539 -17.80 3.95 16.74
N PRO A 540 -19.13 3.74 16.83
CA PRO A 540 -19.84 2.72 16.05
C PRO A 540 -19.69 2.87 14.53
N ARG A 541 -19.34 4.05 14.00
CA ARG A 541 -19.11 4.26 12.56
C ARG A 541 -17.93 3.45 12.03
N PHE A 542 -17.03 3.00 12.91
CA PHE A 542 -15.90 2.14 12.58
C PHE A 542 -16.21 0.63 12.65
N ALA A 543 -17.44 0.23 12.99
CA ALA A 543 -17.83 -1.18 13.03
C ALA A 543 -17.69 -1.84 11.65
N GLY A 544 -16.73 -2.76 11.51
CA GLY A 544 -16.43 -3.44 10.24
C GLY A 544 -15.72 -2.56 9.19
N ILE A 545 -15.34 -1.33 9.55
CA ILE A 545 -14.61 -0.41 8.68
C ILE A 545 -13.14 -0.37 9.08
N HIS A 546 -12.24 -0.42 8.09
CA HIS A 546 -10.82 -0.22 8.31
C HIS A 546 -10.18 0.51 7.13
N PHE A 547 -9.12 1.25 7.44
CA PHE A 547 -8.28 1.90 6.44
C PHE A 547 -7.17 0.94 6.00
N ARG A 548 -6.88 0.93 4.70
CA ARG A 548 -5.68 0.33 4.11
C ARG A 548 -4.69 1.45 3.77
N PRO A 549 -3.37 1.18 3.75
CA PRO A 549 -2.38 2.17 3.34
C PRO A 549 -2.72 2.85 2.00
N HIS A 550 -3.22 2.06 1.05
CA HIS A 550 -3.63 2.56 -0.26
C HIS A 550 -4.86 3.48 -0.24
N ASP A 551 -5.71 3.41 0.79
CA ASP A 551 -6.87 4.30 0.93
C ASP A 551 -6.43 5.73 1.24
N PHE A 552 -5.38 5.93 2.06
CA PHE A 552 -4.81 7.25 2.31
C PHE A 552 -4.34 7.93 1.03
N ARG A 553 -3.68 7.17 0.14
CA ARG A 553 -3.26 7.66 -1.16
C ARG A 553 -4.43 8.10 -2.05
N ARG A 554 -5.53 7.36 -2.03
CA ARG A 554 -6.76 7.70 -2.77
C ARG A 554 -7.45 8.94 -2.20
N LEU A 555 -7.51 9.02 -0.88
CA LEU A 555 -8.07 10.17 -0.16
C LEU A 555 -7.25 11.43 -0.41
N PHE A 556 -5.92 11.35 -0.34
CA PHE A 556 -5.00 12.43 -0.68
C PHE A 556 -5.19 12.90 -2.13
N ALA A 557 -5.24 11.97 -3.10
CA ALA A 557 -5.47 12.30 -4.50
C ALA A 557 -6.81 13.01 -4.73
N THR A 558 -7.87 12.51 -4.08
CA THR A 558 -9.22 13.09 -4.13
C THR A 558 -9.23 14.49 -3.53
N ASP A 559 -8.63 14.67 -2.34
CA ASP A 559 -8.56 15.95 -1.64
C ASP A 559 -7.80 17.02 -2.45
N LEU A 560 -6.64 16.68 -3.03
CA LEU A 560 -5.89 17.61 -3.88
C LEU A 560 -6.74 18.13 -5.05
N VAL A 561 -7.42 17.24 -5.77
CA VAL A 561 -8.23 17.62 -6.92
C VAL A 561 -9.47 18.38 -6.49
N ASN A 562 -10.13 17.97 -5.40
CA ASN A 562 -11.31 18.64 -4.87
C ASN A 562 -10.98 20.03 -4.31
N ASN A 563 -9.75 20.27 -3.85
CA ASN A 563 -9.26 21.60 -3.44
C ASN A 563 -8.69 22.44 -4.60
N GLY A 564 -8.87 21.98 -5.84
CA GLY A 564 -8.63 22.79 -7.04
C GLY A 564 -7.24 22.64 -7.65
N LEU A 565 -6.44 21.67 -7.19
CA LEU A 565 -5.18 21.34 -7.85
C LEU A 565 -5.47 20.72 -9.23
N PRO A 566 -4.85 21.22 -10.32
CA PRO A 566 -4.99 20.61 -11.63
C PRO A 566 -4.60 19.13 -11.62
N ILE A 567 -5.43 18.28 -12.26
CA ILE A 567 -5.27 16.82 -12.21
C ILE A 567 -3.90 16.33 -12.70
N HIS A 568 -3.26 17.03 -13.63
CA HIS A 568 -1.93 16.68 -14.13
C HIS A 568 -0.83 16.96 -13.08
N ILE A 569 -0.99 17.98 -12.23
CA ILE A 569 -0.08 18.23 -11.10
C ILE A 569 -0.30 17.17 -10.00
N GLY A 570 -1.55 16.84 -9.70
CA GLY A 570 -1.88 15.73 -8.79
C GLY A 570 -1.30 14.39 -9.28
N ALA A 571 -1.36 14.13 -10.59
CA ALA A 571 -0.74 12.96 -11.20
C ALA A 571 0.78 12.94 -11.01
N ALA A 572 1.46 14.09 -11.18
CA ALA A 572 2.90 14.22 -10.97
C ALA A 572 3.29 13.99 -9.49
N LEU A 573 2.55 14.55 -8.53
CA LEU A 573 2.78 14.34 -7.09
C LEU A 573 2.61 12.87 -6.67
N LEU A 574 1.71 12.16 -7.34
CA LEU A 574 1.51 10.72 -7.16
C LEU A 574 2.50 9.89 -7.99
N GLY A 575 3.22 10.46 -8.95
CA GLY A 575 4.09 9.72 -9.86
C GLY A 575 3.33 8.80 -10.82
N HIS A 576 2.16 9.23 -11.29
CA HIS A 576 1.39 8.53 -12.33
C HIS A 576 1.84 9.01 -13.72
N LEU A 577 2.17 8.07 -14.62
CA LEU A 577 2.52 8.37 -16.02
C LEU A 577 1.27 8.64 -16.87
N ASP A 578 0.18 7.97 -16.54
CA ASP A 578 -1.10 8.08 -17.24
C ASP A 578 -2.12 8.82 -16.37
N LEU A 579 -2.74 9.84 -16.95
CA LEU A 579 -3.80 10.62 -16.32
C LEU A 579 -5.04 9.78 -16.00
N ASP A 580 -5.31 8.70 -16.75
CA ASP A 580 -6.40 7.77 -16.43
C ASP A 580 -6.18 7.05 -15.11
N THR A 581 -4.91 6.83 -14.74
CA THR A 581 -4.58 6.29 -13.42
C THR A 581 -5.03 7.28 -12.34
N THR A 582 -4.72 8.57 -12.46
CA THR A 582 -5.16 9.58 -11.49
C THR A 582 -6.67 9.75 -11.50
N ARG A 583 -7.32 9.76 -12.67
CA ARG A 583 -8.78 9.81 -12.81
C ARG A 583 -9.46 8.66 -12.06
N GLY A 584 -8.87 7.47 -12.04
CA GLY A 584 -9.37 6.33 -11.26
C GLY A 584 -9.30 6.52 -9.74
N TYR A 585 -8.44 7.40 -9.24
CA TYR A 585 -8.25 7.66 -7.80
C TYR A 585 -9.12 8.81 -7.29
N VAL A 586 -9.58 9.68 -8.18
CA VAL A 586 -10.38 10.86 -7.81
C VAL A 586 -11.86 10.47 -7.81
N ALA A 587 -12.47 10.51 -6.63
CA ALA A 587 -13.93 10.52 -6.52
C ALA A 587 -14.39 11.99 -6.47
N VAL A 588 -14.86 12.53 -7.59
CA VAL A 588 -15.41 13.89 -7.64
C VAL A 588 -16.82 13.87 -7.03
N PHE A 589 -17.08 14.75 -6.05
CA PHE A 589 -18.41 14.92 -5.47
C PHE A 589 -19.20 15.96 -6.27
N GLU A 590 -20.53 15.84 -6.32
CA GLU A 590 -21.39 16.79 -7.06
C GLU A 590 -21.26 18.23 -6.56
N GLU A 591 -21.07 18.39 -5.25
CA GLU A 591 -20.79 19.67 -4.60
C GLU A 591 -19.45 20.26 -5.05
N ASP A 592 -18.43 19.43 -5.27
CA ASP A 592 -17.11 19.85 -5.74
C ASP A 592 -17.12 20.26 -7.21
N VAL A 593 -17.91 19.57 -8.06
CA VAL A 593 -18.16 20.01 -9.44
C VAL A 593 -18.77 21.40 -9.44
N THR A 594 -19.78 21.60 -8.59
CA THR A 594 -20.47 22.89 -8.45
C THR A 594 -19.53 23.98 -7.94
N ARG A 595 -18.74 23.69 -6.89
CA ARG A 595 -17.75 24.62 -6.32
C ARG A 595 -16.66 24.99 -7.34
N HIS A 596 -16.10 24.02 -8.04
CA HIS A 596 -15.06 24.26 -9.05
C HIS A 596 -15.59 25.05 -10.25
N TYR A 597 -16.81 24.75 -10.68
CA TYR A 597 -17.48 25.51 -11.72
C TYR A 597 -17.73 26.96 -11.27
N GLN A 598 -18.24 27.17 -10.05
CA GLN A 598 -18.43 28.51 -9.49
C GLN A 598 -17.10 29.27 -9.32
N ALA A 599 -16.04 28.63 -8.82
CA ALA A 599 -14.71 29.23 -8.67
C ALA A 599 -14.06 29.53 -10.03
N HIS A 600 -14.31 28.70 -11.06
CA HIS A 600 -13.92 28.99 -12.44
C HIS A 600 -14.66 30.22 -12.97
N LEU A 601 -15.97 30.31 -12.76
CA LEU A 601 -16.77 31.49 -13.12
C LEU A 601 -16.30 32.74 -12.38
N GLN A 602 -16.02 32.65 -11.07
CA GLN A 602 -15.50 33.76 -10.26
C GLN A 602 -14.13 34.24 -10.72
N ARG A 603 -13.19 33.33 -11.01
CA ARG A 603 -11.88 33.70 -11.58
C ARG A 603 -12.01 34.41 -12.92
N ARG A 604 -12.91 33.94 -13.78
CA ARG A 604 -13.20 34.62 -15.06
C ARG A 604 -13.87 35.98 -14.87
N ARG A 605 -14.68 36.16 -13.83
CA ARG A 605 -15.25 37.47 -13.44
C ARG A 605 -14.17 38.41 -12.91
N ALA A 606 -13.23 37.91 -12.10
CA ALA A 606 -12.14 38.70 -11.53
C ALA A 606 -11.08 39.14 -12.56
N LEU A 607 -10.94 38.39 -13.66
CA LEU A 607 -10.07 38.75 -14.79
C LEU A 607 -10.70 39.77 -15.75
N ARG A 608 -11.96 40.18 -15.53
CA ARG A 608 -12.57 41.25 -16.31
C ARG A 608 -12.15 42.61 -15.74
N PRO A 609 -11.85 43.61 -16.60
CA PRO A 609 -11.50 44.94 -16.14
C PRO A 609 -12.58 45.50 -15.21
N THR A 610 -12.18 46.14 -14.12
CA THR A 610 -13.09 46.80 -13.14
C THR A 610 -13.98 47.86 -13.81
N GLU A 611 -13.54 48.39 -14.95
CA GLU A 611 -14.28 49.33 -15.81
C GLU A 611 -15.58 48.74 -16.40
N GLU A 612 -15.69 47.41 -16.54
CA GLU A 612 -16.95 46.74 -16.95
C GLU A 612 -18.03 46.79 -15.86
N TYR A 613 -17.68 47.12 -14.61
CA TYR A 613 -18.59 47.15 -13.45
C TYR A 613 -18.83 48.57 -12.91
N ARG A 614 -18.51 49.62 -13.67
CA ARG A 614 -18.94 50.97 -13.28
C ARG A 614 -20.47 51.05 -13.32
N PRO A 615 -21.12 51.75 -12.35
CA PRO A 615 -22.54 52.02 -12.46
C PRO A 615 -22.78 52.76 -13.78
N VAL A 616 -23.66 52.17 -14.61
CA VAL A 616 -24.05 52.73 -15.91
C VAL A 616 -24.64 54.10 -15.65
N THR A 617 -24.14 55.14 -16.31
CA THR A 617 -24.70 56.48 -16.17
C THR A 617 -26.08 56.56 -16.83
N ASP A 618 -26.95 57.46 -16.38
CA ASP A 618 -28.29 57.61 -16.97
C ASP A 618 -28.23 57.89 -18.48
N GLN A 619 -27.18 58.56 -18.95
CA GLN A 619 -26.92 58.80 -20.37
C GLN A 619 -26.54 57.53 -21.12
N GLU A 620 -25.67 56.68 -20.56
CA GLU A 620 -25.31 55.39 -21.18
C GLU A 620 -26.47 54.40 -21.17
N TRP A 621 -27.35 54.48 -20.17
CA TRP A 621 -28.60 53.72 -20.15
C TRP A 621 -29.56 54.19 -21.25
N ALA A 622 -29.72 55.50 -21.42
CA ALA A 622 -30.53 56.06 -22.50
C ALA A 622 -29.96 55.71 -23.89
N GLU A 623 -28.63 55.79 -24.08
CA GLU A 623 -27.96 55.41 -25.33
C GLU A 623 -28.05 53.91 -25.62
N PHE A 624 -28.00 53.06 -24.58
CA PHE A 624 -28.19 51.62 -24.69
C PHE A 624 -29.63 51.25 -25.04
N GLU A 625 -30.65 51.89 -24.44
CA GLU A 625 -32.05 51.70 -24.81
C GLU A 625 -32.33 52.16 -26.25
N GLU A 626 -31.84 53.36 -26.62
CA GLU A 626 -31.99 53.90 -27.97
C GLU A 626 -31.28 53.03 -29.03
N HIS A 627 -30.21 52.31 -28.65
CA HIS A 627 -29.52 51.36 -29.54
C HIS A 627 -30.45 50.22 -30.01
N PHE A 628 -31.33 49.69 -29.16
CA PHE A 628 -32.24 48.62 -29.56
C PHE A 628 -33.30 49.12 -30.55
N ASP A 629 -33.72 50.38 -30.44
CA ASP A 629 -34.65 50.99 -31.39
C ASP A 629 -33.96 51.35 -32.71
N LYS A 630 -32.71 51.85 -32.68
CA LYS A 630 -31.88 52.12 -33.87
C LYS A 630 -31.51 50.85 -34.66
N ARG A 631 -31.68 49.66 -34.08
CA ARG A 631 -31.34 48.36 -34.69
C ARG A 631 -32.54 47.55 -35.17
N LYS A 632 -33.71 48.18 -35.24
CA LYS A 632 -34.84 47.67 -36.02
C LYS A 632 -34.50 47.78 -37.51
N VAL A 633 -34.65 46.66 -38.22
CA VAL A 633 -34.42 46.51 -39.65
C VAL A 633 -35.69 45.95 -40.28
N GLU A 634 -35.82 46.03 -41.61
CA GLU A 634 -37.08 45.71 -42.33
C GLU A 634 -37.78 44.42 -41.84
N LEU A 635 -37.02 43.36 -41.59
CA LEU A 635 -37.56 42.04 -41.24
C LEU A 635 -37.65 41.77 -39.72
N GLY A 636 -37.18 42.69 -38.87
CA GLY A 636 -37.17 42.49 -37.42
C GLY A 636 -36.08 43.28 -36.72
N SER A 637 -35.28 42.64 -35.86
CA SER A 637 -34.21 43.29 -35.10
C SER A 637 -32.85 42.64 -35.32
N CYS A 638 -31.80 43.46 -35.30
CA CYS A 638 -30.42 42.97 -35.33
C CYS A 638 -29.90 42.74 -33.92
N GLY A 639 -29.56 41.49 -33.57
CA GLY A 639 -28.97 41.11 -32.28
C GLY A 639 -27.46 41.38 -32.16
N ARG A 640 -26.88 42.19 -33.05
CA ARG A 640 -25.45 42.52 -33.02
C ARG A 640 -25.16 43.41 -31.78
N PRO A 641 -24.08 43.16 -31.02
CA PRO A 641 -23.80 43.89 -29.78
C PRO A 641 -23.66 45.41 -29.94
N TYR A 642 -23.92 46.12 -28.84
CA TYR A 642 -23.71 47.56 -28.68
C TYR A 642 -22.31 47.98 -29.18
N ALA A 643 -22.24 49.17 -29.79
CA ALA A 643 -21.01 49.76 -30.37
C ALA A 643 -20.30 48.96 -31.47
N THR A 644 -20.96 47.99 -32.13
CA THR A 644 -20.37 47.24 -33.25
C THR A 644 -21.01 47.63 -34.61
N PRO A 645 -20.31 48.36 -35.51
CA PRO A 645 -20.87 48.76 -36.81
C PRO A 645 -21.07 47.55 -37.73
N CYS A 646 -21.92 47.65 -38.76
CA CYS A 646 -22.07 46.62 -39.79
C CYS A 646 -21.83 47.19 -41.19
N GLY A 647 -20.92 46.59 -41.97
CA GLY A 647 -20.67 47.01 -43.36
C GLY A 647 -21.74 46.58 -44.37
N HIS A 648 -22.80 45.89 -43.90
CA HIS A 648 -23.83 45.27 -44.73
C HIS A 648 -25.24 45.52 -44.15
N GLU A 649 -25.50 46.71 -43.58
CA GLU A 649 -26.73 47.05 -42.82
C GLU A 649 -28.05 46.87 -43.59
N HIS A 650 -27.97 46.65 -44.90
CA HIS A 650 -29.13 46.45 -45.77
C HIS A 650 -29.19 45.05 -46.44
N ALA A 651 -28.28 44.12 -46.09
CA ALA A 651 -28.22 42.76 -46.65
C ALA A 651 -28.46 41.67 -45.58
N CYS A 652 -29.49 41.84 -44.75
CA CYS A 652 -29.66 41.12 -43.49
C CYS A 652 -30.18 39.67 -43.61
N ILE A 653 -30.74 39.25 -44.74
CA ILE A 653 -31.39 37.92 -44.87
C ILE A 653 -30.40 36.78 -44.65
N ARG A 654 -29.14 36.91 -45.05
CA ARG A 654 -28.10 35.90 -44.80
C ARG A 654 -27.40 36.06 -43.43
N CYS A 655 -27.61 37.17 -42.73
CA CYS A 655 -26.91 37.47 -41.48
C CYS A 655 -27.48 36.64 -40.31
N SER A 656 -26.63 35.90 -39.59
CA SER A 656 -27.05 35.11 -38.42
C SER A 656 -27.57 35.96 -37.26
N MET A 657 -27.23 37.25 -37.22
CA MET A 657 -27.66 38.18 -36.17
C MET A 657 -29.04 38.80 -36.42
N LEU A 658 -29.70 38.52 -37.56
CA LEU A 658 -31.07 39.01 -37.79
C LEU A 658 -32.07 38.10 -37.09
N HIS A 659 -32.80 38.66 -36.14
CA HIS A 659 -33.99 38.06 -35.53
C HIS A 659 -35.23 38.55 -36.26
N VAL A 660 -35.89 37.64 -36.99
CA VAL A 660 -37.09 37.98 -37.76
C VAL A 660 -38.29 38.12 -36.84
N ALA A 661 -39.02 39.23 -36.95
CA ALA A 661 -40.26 39.42 -36.20
C ALA A 661 -41.35 38.49 -36.76
N PRO A 662 -42.15 37.81 -35.91
CA PRO A 662 -43.23 36.95 -36.37
C PRO A 662 -44.23 37.62 -37.33
N THR A 663 -44.43 38.94 -37.21
CA THR A 663 -45.28 39.73 -38.11
C THR A 663 -44.74 39.84 -39.53
N MET A 664 -43.46 39.52 -39.77
CA MET A 664 -42.78 39.64 -41.07
C MET A 664 -42.71 38.32 -41.85
N ILE A 665 -43.39 37.26 -41.39
CA ILE A 665 -43.45 35.96 -42.08
C ILE A 665 -44.04 36.09 -43.48
N THR A 666 -45.08 36.92 -43.67
CA THR A 666 -45.66 37.20 -44.98
C THR A 666 -44.66 37.88 -45.90
N ARG A 667 -43.94 38.88 -45.38
CA ARG A 667 -42.88 39.58 -46.12
C ARG A 667 -41.75 38.66 -46.59
N LEU A 668 -41.35 37.67 -45.78
CA LEU A 668 -40.38 36.66 -46.21
C LEU A 668 -40.89 35.82 -47.38
N THR A 669 -42.18 35.49 -47.41
CA THR A 669 -42.79 34.75 -48.51
C THR A 669 -42.81 35.57 -49.80
N ASP A 670 -43.05 36.88 -49.72
CA ASP A 670 -42.96 37.77 -50.87
C ASP A 670 -41.54 37.82 -51.44
N ILE A 671 -40.53 37.93 -50.56
CA ILE A 671 -39.12 37.95 -50.96
C ILE A 671 -38.70 36.59 -51.54
N GLU A 672 -39.21 35.48 -51.02
CA GLU A 672 -38.96 34.16 -51.61
C GLU A 672 -39.48 34.07 -53.05
N THR A 673 -40.68 34.61 -53.30
CA THR A 673 -41.31 34.61 -54.62
C THR A 673 -40.47 35.42 -55.63
N ASP A 674 -40.05 36.63 -55.27
CA ASP A 674 -39.17 37.47 -56.09
C ASP A 674 -37.81 36.80 -56.35
N LEU A 675 -37.22 36.14 -55.35
CA LEU A 675 -35.96 35.41 -55.52
C LEU A 675 -36.11 34.21 -56.47
N ILE A 676 -37.24 33.48 -56.43
CA ILE A 676 -37.50 32.37 -57.37
C ILE A 676 -37.64 32.89 -58.80
N GLU A 677 -38.34 34.02 -59.01
CA GLU A 677 -38.46 34.64 -60.34
C GLU A 677 -37.10 35.12 -60.87
N ARG A 678 -36.29 35.78 -60.03
CA ARG A 678 -34.93 36.21 -60.37
C ARG A 678 -34.02 35.04 -60.68
N ARG A 679 -34.13 33.95 -59.92
CA ARG A 679 -33.40 32.70 -60.19
C ARG A 679 -33.74 32.17 -61.57
N GLN A 680 -35.01 32.13 -61.94
CA GLN A 680 -35.44 31.66 -63.25
C GLN A 680 -34.87 32.53 -64.38
N ARG A 681 -34.83 33.86 -64.19
CA ARG A 681 -34.19 34.77 -65.14
C ARG A 681 -32.68 34.50 -65.24
N ALA A 682 -31.99 34.32 -64.11
CA ALA A 682 -30.57 34.00 -64.10
C ALA A 682 -30.25 32.66 -64.80
N HIS A 683 -31.13 31.67 -64.71
CA HIS A 683 -31.05 30.43 -65.50
C HIS A 683 -31.19 30.69 -67.00
N ASN A 684 -32.16 31.50 -67.41
CA ASN A 684 -32.38 31.81 -68.82
C ASN A 684 -31.21 32.60 -69.45
N GLU A 685 -30.54 33.46 -68.67
CA GLU A 685 -29.42 34.32 -69.10
C GLU A 685 -28.04 33.69 -68.85
N GLY A 686 -27.96 32.52 -68.19
CA GLY A 686 -26.71 31.80 -67.94
C GLY A 686 -25.81 32.39 -66.84
N TRP A 687 -26.35 33.14 -65.89
CA TRP A 687 -25.57 33.79 -64.81
C TRP A 687 -25.32 32.84 -63.64
N LEU A 688 -24.36 31.93 -63.81
CA LEU A 688 -24.07 30.87 -62.83
C LEU A 688 -23.79 31.39 -61.40
N GLY A 689 -23.00 32.45 -61.26
CA GLY A 689 -22.71 33.04 -59.94
C GLY A 689 -23.92 33.69 -59.27
N GLU A 690 -24.86 34.23 -60.04
CA GLU A 690 -26.10 34.80 -59.53
C GLU A 690 -27.05 33.69 -59.05
N ILE A 691 -27.09 32.56 -59.78
CA ILE A 691 -27.86 31.38 -59.38
C ILE A 691 -27.37 30.85 -58.03
N GLU A 692 -26.05 30.66 -57.87
CA GLU A 692 -25.45 30.19 -56.61
C GLU A 692 -25.73 31.17 -55.45
N GLY A 693 -25.63 32.47 -55.72
CA GLY A 693 -26.00 33.51 -54.76
C GLY A 693 -27.47 33.42 -54.34
N ILE A 694 -28.39 33.33 -55.29
CA ILE A 694 -29.83 33.28 -54.99
C ILE A 694 -30.19 32.00 -54.23
N ASP A 695 -29.62 30.85 -54.60
CA ASP A 695 -29.86 29.57 -53.90
C ASP A 695 -29.40 29.62 -52.44
N LEU A 696 -28.26 30.25 -52.18
CA LEU A 696 -27.79 30.49 -50.81
C LEU A 696 -28.75 31.41 -50.04
N THR A 697 -29.23 32.51 -50.66
CA THR A 697 -30.20 33.42 -50.01
C THR A 697 -31.52 32.73 -49.70
N LEU A 698 -32.04 31.91 -50.62
CA LEU A 698 -33.29 31.15 -50.44
C LEU A 698 -33.18 30.18 -49.26
N THR A 699 -32.03 29.53 -49.08
CA THR A 699 -31.78 28.64 -47.93
C THR A 699 -31.90 29.40 -46.61
N PHE A 700 -31.15 30.50 -46.45
CA PHE A 700 -31.21 31.33 -45.24
C PHE A 700 -32.59 31.94 -44.99
N LEU A 701 -33.30 32.32 -46.04
CA LEU A 701 -34.65 32.86 -45.94
C LEU A 701 -35.62 31.82 -45.37
N ARG A 702 -35.61 30.59 -45.91
CA ARG A 702 -36.49 29.50 -45.48
C ARG A 702 -36.24 29.13 -44.02
N ASP A 703 -34.98 28.96 -43.63
CA ASP A 703 -34.61 28.66 -42.24
C ASP A 703 -35.14 29.70 -41.25
N LYS A 704 -35.05 30.99 -41.63
CA LYS A 704 -35.54 32.11 -40.81
C LYS A 704 -37.06 32.18 -40.77
N ARG A 705 -37.74 31.90 -41.88
CA ARG A 705 -39.21 31.80 -41.88
C ARG A 705 -39.68 30.71 -40.94
N ASP A 706 -39.06 29.53 -40.99
CA ASP A 706 -39.42 28.42 -40.12
C ASP A 706 -39.14 28.75 -38.65
N ALA A 707 -38.03 29.44 -38.35
CA ALA A 707 -37.73 29.92 -37.01
C ALA A 707 -38.77 30.94 -36.49
N ALA A 708 -39.18 31.90 -37.32
CA ALA A 708 -40.20 32.89 -36.98
C ALA A 708 -41.58 32.24 -36.76
N SER A 709 -41.97 31.28 -37.61
CA SER A 709 -43.20 30.50 -37.48
C SER A 709 -43.22 29.67 -36.19
N ARG A 710 -42.09 29.04 -35.83
CA ARG A 710 -41.95 28.34 -34.55
C ARG A 710 -42.11 29.29 -33.36
N LEU A 711 -41.54 30.50 -33.43
CA LEU A 711 -41.65 31.51 -32.38
C LEU A 711 -43.10 32.00 -32.21
N ALA A 712 -43.82 32.20 -33.31
CA ALA A 712 -45.24 32.59 -33.29
C ALA A 712 -46.14 31.56 -32.60
N SER A 713 -45.80 30.27 -32.74
CA SER A 713 -46.57 29.14 -32.19
C SER A 713 -46.27 28.82 -30.71
N ARG A 714 -45.24 29.43 -30.11
CA ARG A 714 -44.78 29.13 -28.74
C ARG A 714 -45.05 30.27 -27.78
N THR A 715 -46.22 30.27 -27.14
CA THR A 715 -46.45 31.03 -25.90
C THR A 715 -45.94 30.19 -24.72
N ILE A 716 -44.70 30.42 -24.30
CA ILE A 716 -44.17 29.81 -23.07
C ILE A 716 -44.29 30.85 -21.95
N SER A 717 -45.23 30.64 -21.03
CA SER A 717 -45.30 31.41 -19.79
C SER A 717 -44.12 31.01 -18.89
N LEU A 718 -43.07 31.82 -18.90
CA LEU A 718 -42.03 31.75 -17.88
C LEU A 718 -42.60 32.43 -16.64
N GLY A 719 -43.28 31.67 -15.78
CA GLY A 719 -43.92 32.20 -14.57
C GLY A 719 -42.96 33.07 -13.75
N THR A 720 -43.03 34.38 -13.97
CA THR A 720 -42.31 35.38 -13.18
C THR A 720 -43.02 35.45 -11.83
N PRO A 721 -42.31 35.26 -10.69
CA PRO A 721 -42.91 35.47 -9.38
C PRO A 721 -43.35 36.93 -9.27
N GLY A 722 -44.66 37.16 -9.14
CA GLY A 722 -45.18 38.49 -8.84
C GLY A 722 -44.68 38.92 -7.47
N LEU A 723 -43.82 39.95 -7.44
CA LEU A 723 -43.52 40.66 -6.21
C LEU A 723 -44.81 41.31 -5.70
N PRO A 724 -45.28 41.01 -4.48
CA PRO A 724 -46.47 41.67 -3.95
C PRO A 724 -46.19 43.15 -3.77
N HIS A 725 -46.93 43.98 -4.50
CA HIS A 725 -47.03 45.42 -4.28
C HIS A 725 -47.45 45.66 -2.82
N ARG A 726 -46.54 46.24 -2.01
CA ARG A 726 -46.91 46.91 -0.77
C ARG A 726 -47.75 48.14 -1.15
N THR A 727 -49.06 48.04 -0.99
CA THR A 727 -49.94 49.20 -0.95
C THR A 727 -49.55 50.07 0.25
N LYS A 728 -49.01 51.25 -0.02
CA LYS A 728 -49.11 52.39 0.89
C LYS A 728 -50.54 52.91 0.79
N GLY A 729 -51.31 52.77 1.85
CA GLY A 729 -52.59 53.45 2.06
C GLY A 729 -52.51 54.18 3.40
N HIS A 730 -52.91 55.44 3.38
CA HIS A 730 -52.94 56.41 4.47
C HIS A 730 -53.61 55.93 5.75
#